data_AF-A0A9E7SXT3-F1
#
_entry.id   AF-A0A9E7SXT3-F1
#
_cell.length_a   1.000
_cell.length_b   1.000
_cell.length_c   1.000
_cell.angle_alpha   90.00
_cell.angle_beta   90.00
_cell.angle_gamma   90.00
#
_symmetry.space_group_name_H-M   'P 1'
#
loop_
_entity.id
_entity.type
_entity.pdbx_description
1 polymer ?
#
loop_
_entity_poly.entity_id
_entity_poly.type
_entity_poly.pdbx_seq_one_letter_code
_entity_poly.pdbx_strand_id
1 'polypeptide(L)'
;MSAIDEDTVRTINAGRDTLGAMLSSAQAHLQKVFIIFVIGFIGSFYALRLYIWEFLKATAKAEMSPNVADQATVITRTPFEVILLQAKIGMIVGVIVAIPALLYFSRDKLRERGIESVVPISAASLATFVLLSLVLFVVGLIYAYAVFFPYAFGFLAGNAVAMGVNPSFGITEFTEFIALLTVSFGLAAQLPLFMSALSYTEIVPYETFRDKWRHAIVAITVFGALFSPPDPFTLVMWAAPMVILYVFSLGLAKLVANIRRKGAAELESGTGLVKRRVLQFGLGILTIAGLSSLAISYGAFDYLEEEVYPAFPAQIRPGGGSILETLPAEHGLAGTVAAGLVVGLAIALVVLVGYTILILQRPIYPRDSALRTATDPSEIDLQVLDAEAIERAPPQVFLKMTEEEAMEEAREAMYDDDKAKAQAILDRYDSLNAAADADDANVDASESATAPGESAGGESGDAGDADDSGSLFSSTAAGMLDPFTEDETTEEDIGGYAYDFAFILNSLTSKMFRLVGLFMLVMAGTFFWLYQGGVGDVLELFLSRMPESVLEEVAVESDVDPSGMDLQTFLEQTDLVVAIHPVEVLIFAVKVSVIAGFVAVLPLLLYYAWPAARERGLVRGDRRVFLVWGGTIALGFAAGTYLGFFWIAPSVISYLVADALANQMEVSYRIKSFFWLVIYTTVGIGFLFNIIVTMALFHVGGIVSYRTMLRRWRPVVVGIFTVAAFASPKGILTMFLMAIPLAVTYMLGLAVLYVLTGGGRFFGGGGSTSAPEPVEHETG
;
A
#
# COMPACT_ATOMS: atom_id res chain seq x y z
N MET A 1 10.88 22.96 -14.32
CA MET A 1 10.92 22.14 -13.09
C MET A 1 11.18 20.69 -13.51
N SER A 2 12.42 20.33 -13.82
CA SER A 2 12.82 18.93 -14.05
C SER A 2 13.41 18.43 -12.74
N ALA A 3 12.61 17.70 -11.97
CA ALA A 3 13.03 17.12 -10.68
C ALA A 3 13.63 15.72 -10.86
N ILE A 4 14.22 15.43 -12.02
CA ILE A 4 14.81 14.14 -12.34
C ILE A 4 16.27 14.39 -12.73
N ASP A 5 17.17 13.86 -11.91
CA ASP A 5 18.61 13.90 -12.09
C ASP A 5 19.01 13.31 -13.46
N GLU A 6 20.02 13.86 -14.13
CA GLU A 6 20.42 13.48 -15.49
C GLU A 6 20.80 12.00 -15.58
N ASP A 7 21.38 11.47 -14.50
CA ASP A 7 21.67 10.04 -14.33
C ASP A 7 20.42 9.17 -14.21
N THR A 8 19.35 9.69 -13.59
CA THR A 8 18.06 8.98 -13.54
C THR A 8 17.43 8.93 -14.93
N VAL A 9 17.57 9.98 -15.74
CA VAL A 9 17.07 9.99 -17.13
C VAL A 9 17.86 9.00 -18.00
N ARG A 10 19.20 8.97 -17.89
CA ARG A 10 20.04 8.02 -18.64
C ARG A 10 19.75 6.57 -18.27
N THR A 11 19.61 6.25 -16.98
CA THR A 11 19.27 4.89 -16.54
C THR A 11 17.88 4.45 -17.03
N ILE A 12 16.89 5.35 -17.02
CA ILE A 12 15.55 5.07 -17.58
C ILE A 12 15.62 4.79 -19.09
N ASN A 13 16.37 5.60 -19.84
CA ASN A 13 16.52 5.43 -21.28
C ASN A 13 17.24 4.11 -21.63
N ALA A 14 18.33 3.79 -20.95
CA ALA A 14 19.03 2.51 -21.11
C ALA A 14 18.13 1.30 -20.77
N GLY A 15 17.31 1.41 -19.71
CA GLY A 15 16.31 0.41 -19.36
C GLY A 15 15.25 0.22 -20.44
N ARG A 16 14.74 1.32 -21.01
CA ARG A 16 13.76 1.30 -22.12
C ARG A 16 14.33 0.62 -23.36
N ASP A 17 15.57 0.90 -23.71
CA ASP A 17 16.21 0.34 -24.89
C ASP A 17 16.48 -1.16 -24.74
N THR A 18 16.84 -1.60 -23.53
CA THR A 18 17.00 -3.02 -23.17
C THR A 18 15.66 -3.75 -23.25
N LEU A 19 14.59 -3.17 -22.71
CA LEU A 19 13.24 -3.72 -22.80
C LEU A 19 12.76 -3.80 -24.25
N GLY A 20 13.02 -2.76 -25.06
CA GLY A 20 12.70 -2.74 -26.48
C GLY A 20 13.42 -3.85 -27.27
N ALA A 21 14.68 -4.13 -26.94
CA ALA A 21 15.44 -5.24 -27.53
C ALA A 21 14.85 -6.61 -27.14
N MET A 22 14.50 -6.79 -25.86
CA MET A 22 13.83 -8.01 -25.39
C MET A 22 12.47 -8.21 -26.06
N LEU A 23 11.68 -7.16 -26.25
CA LEU A 23 10.39 -7.22 -26.93
C LEU A 23 10.52 -7.54 -28.42
N SER A 24 11.52 -6.96 -29.10
CA SER A 24 11.82 -7.27 -30.51
C SER A 24 12.25 -8.75 -30.68
N SER A 25 13.05 -9.26 -29.75
CA SER A 25 13.39 -10.68 -29.71
C SER A 25 12.18 -11.56 -29.39
N ALA A 26 11.36 -11.14 -28.43
CA ALA A 26 10.10 -11.80 -28.10
C ALA A 26 9.22 -11.91 -29.35
N GLN A 27 9.19 -10.89 -30.22
CA GLN A 27 8.44 -10.94 -31.47
C GLN A 27 9.03 -11.95 -32.47
N ALA A 28 10.35 -12.05 -32.60
CA ALA A 28 11.03 -13.00 -33.48
C ALA A 28 10.90 -14.47 -33.00
N HIS A 29 10.82 -14.69 -31.70
CA HIS A 29 10.68 -16.01 -31.07
C HIS A 29 9.33 -16.21 -30.38
N LEU A 30 8.33 -15.41 -30.74
CA LEU A 30 7.05 -15.29 -30.02
C LEU A 30 6.36 -16.64 -29.92
N GLN A 31 6.36 -17.40 -31.02
CA GLN A 31 5.73 -18.70 -31.07
C GLN A 31 6.33 -19.68 -30.05
N LYS A 32 7.65 -19.71 -29.87
CA LYS A 32 8.33 -20.63 -28.94
C LYS A 32 8.07 -20.23 -27.48
N VAL A 33 8.19 -18.94 -27.19
CA VAL A 33 7.90 -18.40 -25.85
C VAL A 33 6.43 -18.59 -25.50
N PHE A 34 5.53 -18.36 -26.46
CA PHE A 34 4.09 -18.55 -26.29
C PHE A 34 3.73 -20.02 -26.08
N ILE A 35 4.37 -20.97 -26.78
CA ILE A 35 4.17 -22.41 -26.53
C ILE A 35 4.56 -22.76 -25.10
N ILE A 36 5.70 -22.27 -24.60
CA ILE A 36 6.15 -22.53 -23.23
C ILE A 36 5.20 -21.89 -22.20
N PHE A 37 4.74 -20.67 -22.47
CA PHE A 37 3.69 -20.01 -21.70
C PHE A 37 2.42 -20.86 -21.65
N VAL A 38 1.93 -21.37 -22.79
CA VAL A 38 0.71 -22.19 -22.87
C VAL A 38 0.90 -23.51 -22.14
N ILE A 39 2.06 -24.16 -22.24
CA ILE A 39 2.38 -25.38 -21.49
C ILE A 39 2.36 -25.09 -19.98
N GLY A 40 2.98 -23.99 -19.54
CA GLY A 40 2.95 -23.57 -18.14
C GLY A 40 1.53 -23.24 -17.65
N PHE A 41 0.76 -22.53 -18.47
CA PHE A 41 -0.63 -22.17 -18.19
C PHE A 41 -1.53 -23.40 -18.07
N ILE A 42 -1.57 -24.26 -19.09
CA ILE A 42 -2.41 -25.46 -19.11
C ILE A 42 -1.92 -26.45 -18.04
N GLY A 43 -0.61 -26.64 -17.90
CA GLY A 43 -0.01 -27.53 -16.90
C GLY A 43 -0.36 -27.10 -15.48
N SER A 44 -0.22 -25.81 -15.17
CA SER A 44 -0.64 -25.25 -13.88
C SER A 44 -2.14 -25.37 -13.68
N PHE A 45 -2.95 -25.06 -14.69
CA PHE A 45 -4.40 -25.17 -14.62
C PHE A 45 -4.86 -26.60 -14.30
N TYR A 46 -4.28 -27.61 -14.98
CA TYR A 46 -4.57 -29.01 -14.70
C TYR A 46 -4.04 -29.46 -13.34
N ALA A 47 -2.84 -29.03 -12.94
CA ALA A 47 -2.30 -29.34 -11.62
C ALA A 47 -3.18 -28.75 -10.50
N LEU A 48 -3.66 -27.51 -10.69
CA LEU A 48 -4.63 -26.89 -9.79
C LEU A 48 -5.89 -27.72 -9.69
N ARG A 49 -6.48 -28.08 -10.83
CA ARG A 49 -7.75 -28.80 -10.86
C ARG A 49 -7.67 -30.23 -10.30
N LEU A 50 -6.59 -30.96 -10.58
CA LEU A 50 -6.50 -32.39 -10.26
C LEU A 50 -5.92 -32.68 -8.88
N TYR A 51 -5.00 -31.85 -8.39
CA TYR A 51 -4.23 -32.17 -7.19
C TYR A 51 -4.21 -31.01 -6.19
N ILE A 52 -3.82 -29.81 -6.63
CA ILE A 52 -3.57 -28.70 -5.70
C ILE A 52 -4.88 -28.22 -5.08
N TRP A 53 -6.01 -28.27 -5.78
CA TRP A 53 -7.30 -27.84 -5.21
C TRP A 53 -7.76 -28.75 -4.07
N GLU A 54 -7.67 -30.07 -4.24
CA GLU A 54 -7.97 -31.02 -3.16
C GLU A 54 -6.99 -30.86 -2.00
N PHE A 55 -5.70 -30.65 -2.28
CA PHE A 55 -4.70 -30.36 -1.26
C PHE A 55 -5.03 -29.08 -0.47
N LEU A 56 -5.27 -27.96 -1.15
CA LEU A 56 -5.59 -26.68 -0.53
C LEU A 56 -6.90 -26.75 0.26
N LYS A 57 -7.89 -27.50 -0.23
CA LYS A 57 -9.14 -27.75 0.48
C LYS A 57 -8.94 -28.63 1.72
N ALA A 58 -8.10 -29.66 1.63
CA ALA A 58 -7.78 -30.53 2.76
C ALA A 58 -6.99 -29.77 3.84
N THR A 59 -5.99 -29.00 3.44
CA THR A 59 -5.28 -28.05 4.32
C THR A 59 -6.25 -27.07 4.94
N ALA A 60 -7.15 -26.52 4.15
CA ALA A 60 -8.11 -25.57 4.64
C ALA A 60 -8.98 -26.16 5.75
N LYS A 61 -9.41 -27.42 5.61
CA LYS A 61 -10.15 -28.14 6.65
C LYS A 61 -9.31 -28.47 7.89
N ALA A 62 -8.04 -28.80 7.71
CA ALA A 62 -7.15 -29.14 8.81
C ALA A 62 -6.82 -27.93 9.71
N GLU A 63 -6.75 -26.74 9.13
CA GLU A 63 -6.48 -25.49 9.84
C GLU A 63 -7.76 -24.83 10.44
N MET A 64 -8.93 -25.46 10.29
CA MET A 64 -10.19 -25.01 10.89
C MET A 64 -10.39 -25.59 12.30
N SER A 65 -11.12 -24.87 13.15
CA SER A 65 -11.55 -25.35 14.47
C SER A 65 -12.38 -26.65 14.33
N PRO A 66 -12.23 -27.65 15.22
CA PRO A 66 -12.94 -28.94 15.13
C PRO A 66 -14.46 -28.83 14.99
N ASN A 67 -15.08 -27.83 15.63
CA ASN A 67 -16.53 -27.61 15.56
C ASN A 67 -17.03 -27.11 14.18
N VAL A 68 -16.13 -26.54 13.37
CA VAL A 68 -16.43 -25.91 12.07
C VAL A 68 -16.11 -26.85 10.89
N ALA A 69 -15.11 -27.73 11.06
CA ALA A 69 -14.70 -28.67 10.02
C ALA A 69 -15.83 -29.63 9.59
N ASP A 70 -16.75 -29.95 10.51
CA ASP A 70 -17.90 -30.84 10.28
C ASP A 70 -19.14 -30.11 9.72
N GLN A 71 -19.25 -28.79 9.92
CA GLN A 71 -20.42 -27.99 9.49
C GLN A 71 -20.15 -27.14 8.23
N ALA A 72 -18.89 -27.03 7.79
CA ALA A 72 -18.50 -26.29 6.58
C ALA A 72 -19.01 -26.96 5.29
N THR A 73 -20.23 -26.59 4.87
CA THR A 73 -20.78 -26.96 3.57
C THR A 73 -20.14 -26.12 2.46
N VAL A 74 -19.63 -26.80 1.43
CA VAL A 74 -19.00 -26.17 0.25
C VAL A 74 -20.09 -25.52 -0.59
N ILE A 75 -20.39 -24.25 -0.35
CA ILE A 75 -21.34 -23.49 -1.17
C ILE A 75 -20.56 -22.63 -2.16
N THR A 76 -20.52 -23.04 -3.42
CA THR A 76 -20.03 -22.19 -4.52
C THR A 76 -21.15 -21.26 -4.94
N ARG A 77 -21.00 -19.95 -4.68
CA ARG A 77 -21.99 -18.93 -5.10
C ARG A 77 -22.20 -18.92 -6.62
N THR A 78 -21.13 -19.15 -7.38
CA THR A 78 -21.21 -19.33 -8.84
C THR A 78 -20.24 -20.41 -9.33
N PRO A 79 -20.62 -21.23 -10.33
CA PRO A 79 -19.75 -22.28 -10.86
C PRO A 79 -18.52 -21.74 -11.62
N PHE A 80 -18.49 -20.44 -11.96
CA PHE A 80 -17.43 -19.84 -12.78
C PHE A 80 -16.27 -19.25 -11.97
N GLU A 81 -16.46 -18.87 -10.70
CA GLU A 81 -15.43 -18.20 -9.88
C GLU A 81 -14.16 -19.06 -9.76
N VAL A 82 -14.31 -20.34 -9.42
CA VAL A 82 -13.20 -21.28 -9.24
C VAL A 82 -12.39 -21.45 -10.54
N ILE A 83 -13.08 -21.61 -11.67
CA ILE A 83 -12.43 -21.77 -12.99
C ILE A 83 -11.66 -20.50 -13.37
N LEU A 84 -12.27 -19.34 -13.12
CA LEU A 84 -11.68 -18.04 -13.46
C LEU A 84 -10.47 -17.74 -12.58
N LEU A 85 -10.49 -18.12 -11.29
CA LEU A 85 -9.34 -18.04 -10.42
C LEU A 85 -8.21 -18.97 -10.87
N GLN A 86 -8.52 -20.25 -11.16
CA GLN A 86 -7.54 -21.21 -11.68
C GLN A 86 -6.88 -20.70 -12.96
N ALA A 87 -7.65 -20.06 -13.84
CA ALA A 87 -7.11 -19.40 -15.03
C ALA A 87 -6.21 -18.20 -14.70
N LYS A 88 -6.60 -17.34 -13.74
CA LYS A 88 -5.75 -16.22 -13.29
C LYS A 88 -4.41 -16.70 -12.73
N ILE A 89 -4.43 -17.69 -11.85
CA ILE A 89 -3.21 -18.28 -11.26
C ILE A 89 -2.37 -18.95 -12.35
N GLY A 90 -3.01 -19.77 -13.20
CA GLY A 90 -2.34 -20.42 -14.32
C GLY A 90 -1.69 -19.43 -15.27
N MET A 91 -2.30 -18.26 -15.50
CA MET A 91 -1.74 -17.22 -16.36
C MET A 91 -0.46 -16.64 -15.77
N ILE A 92 -0.47 -16.32 -14.47
CA ILE A 92 0.71 -15.84 -13.76
C ILE A 92 1.83 -16.87 -13.81
N VAL A 93 1.54 -18.14 -13.48
CA VAL A 93 2.51 -19.24 -13.54
C VAL A 93 3.04 -19.45 -14.95
N GLY A 94 2.17 -19.40 -15.96
CA GLY A 94 2.55 -19.48 -17.37
C GLY A 94 3.54 -18.38 -17.77
N VAL A 95 3.30 -17.12 -17.34
CA VAL A 95 4.23 -16.02 -17.58
C VAL A 95 5.59 -16.31 -16.96
N ILE A 96 5.62 -16.76 -15.70
CA ILE A 96 6.86 -17.04 -14.98
C ILE A 96 7.66 -18.16 -15.64
N VAL A 97 7.00 -19.24 -16.05
CA VAL A 97 7.63 -20.35 -16.78
C VAL A 97 8.16 -19.88 -18.14
N ALA A 98 7.55 -18.87 -18.75
CA ALA A 98 8.01 -18.30 -20.01
C ALA A 98 9.22 -17.35 -19.87
N ILE A 99 9.46 -16.75 -18.69
CA ILE A 99 10.57 -15.80 -18.47
C ILE A 99 11.95 -16.42 -18.79
N PRO A 100 12.34 -17.60 -18.27
CA PRO A 100 13.63 -18.21 -18.61
C PRO A 100 13.80 -18.47 -20.10
N ALA A 101 12.73 -18.91 -20.77
CA ALA A 101 12.74 -19.13 -22.21
C ALA A 101 12.90 -17.83 -22.98
N LEU A 102 12.19 -16.77 -22.57
CA LEU A 102 12.31 -15.43 -23.15
C LEU A 102 13.74 -14.90 -23.03
N LEU A 103 14.37 -15.05 -21.85
CA LEU A 103 15.76 -14.66 -21.63
C LEU A 103 16.73 -15.46 -22.50
N TYR A 104 16.52 -16.78 -22.61
CA TYR A 104 17.35 -17.64 -23.45
C TYR A 104 17.29 -17.26 -24.93
N PHE A 105 16.09 -17.03 -25.47
CA PHE A 105 15.93 -16.65 -26.87
C PHE A 105 16.35 -15.21 -27.15
N SER A 106 16.31 -14.33 -26.15
CA SER A 106 16.74 -12.93 -26.29
C SER A 106 18.24 -12.69 -26.20
N ARG A 107 19.01 -13.70 -25.78
CA ARG A 107 20.46 -13.60 -25.60
C ARG A 107 21.20 -13.13 -26.87
N ASP A 108 20.80 -13.63 -28.04
CA ASP A 108 21.54 -13.40 -29.29
C ASP A 108 21.33 -11.95 -29.79
N LYS A 109 20.10 -11.44 -29.65
CA LYS A 109 19.72 -10.04 -29.95
C LYS A 109 20.33 -9.02 -28.99
N LEU A 110 20.45 -9.38 -27.71
CA LEU A 110 21.10 -8.52 -26.71
C LEU A 110 22.59 -8.38 -27.00
N ARG A 111 23.26 -9.49 -27.38
CA ARG A 111 24.67 -9.51 -27.80
C ARG A 111 24.93 -8.66 -29.05
N GLU A 112 24.05 -8.72 -30.05
CA GLU A 112 24.16 -7.92 -31.28
C GLU A 112 24.15 -6.40 -31.04
N ARG A 113 23.60 -5.93 -29.91
CA ARG A 113 23.47 -4.50 -29.58
C ARG A 113 24.57 -3.96 -28.66
N GLY A 114 25.62 -4.73 -28.39
CA GLY A 114 26.67 -4.32 -27.45
C GLY A 114 26.22 -4.29 -25.98
N ILE A 115 24.99 -4.76 -25.69
CA ILE A 115 24.60 -5.16 -24.33
C ILE A 115 25.17 -6.56 -24.14
N GLU A 116 26.50 -6.63 -24.04
CA GLU A 116 27.15 -7.85 -23.59
C GLU A 116 26.69 -8.08 -22.15
N SER A 117 25.77 -9.03 -21.94
CA SER A 117 25.67 -9.62 -20.62
C SER A 117 27.04 -10.24 -20.36
N VAL A 118 27.84 -9.59 -19.51
CA VAL A 118 29.21 -10.01 -19.16
C VAL A 118 29.23 -11.43 -18.57
N VAL A 119 28.05 -11.98 -18.24
CA VAL A 119 27.81 -13.38 -17.92
C VAL A 119 27.43 -14.16 -19.18
N PRO A 120 28.17 -15.23 -19.55
CA PRO A 120 27.69 -16.15 -20.57
C PRO A 120 26.37 -16.75 -20.08
N ILE A 121 25.26 -16.47 -20.78
CA ILE A 121 23.97 -17.16 -20.60
C ILE A 121 24.15 -18.58 -21.17
N SER A 122 24.98 -19.39 -20.50
CA SER A 122 25.19 -20.79 -20.82
C SER A 122 23.95 -21.57 -20.41
N ALA A 123 23.68 -22.69 -21.08
CA ALA A 123 22.57 -23.56 -20.73
C ALA A 123 22.68 -24.06 -19.27
N ALA A 124 23.91 -24.26 -18.76
CA ALA A 124 24.17 -24.67 -17.39
C ALA A 124 23.85 -23.55 -16.38
N SER A 125 24.28 -22.32 -16.63
CA SER A 125 23.97 -21.17 -15.76
C SER A 125 22.47 -20.90 -15.69
N LEU A 126 21.77 -21.04 -16.83
CA LEU A 126 20.32 -20.92 -16.88
C LEU A 126 19.63 -22.07 -16.12
N ALA A 127 20.12 -23.31 -16.27
CA ALA A 127 19.59 -24.45 -15.51
C ALA A 127 19.79 -24.27 -13.99
N THR A 128 20.95 -23.77 -13.56
CA THR A 128 21.18 -23.43 -12.14
C THR A 128 20.25 -22.32 -11.67
N PHE A 129 20.05 -21.27 -12.48
CA PHE A 129 19.12 -20.19 -12.15
C PHE A 129 17.68 -20.70 -12.01
N VAL A 130 17.21 -21.54 -12.94
CA VAL A 130 15.87 -22.15 -12.88
C VAL A 130 15.73 -23.06 -11.67
N LEU A 131 16.74 -23.88 -11.38
CA LEU A 131 16.75 -24.74 -10.19
C LEU A 131 16.68 -23.90 -8.91
N LEU A 132 17.51 -22.85 -8.80
CA LEU A 132 17.52 -21.99 -7.63
C LEU A 132 16.19 -21.25 -7.46
N SER A 133 15.62 -20.76 -8.56
CA SER A 133 14.30 -20.11 -8.60
C SER A 133 13.20 -21.07 -8.13
N LEU A 134 13.21 -22.33 -8.60
CA LEU A 134 12.27 -23.36 -8.18
C LEU A 134 12.39 -23.65 -6.67
N VAL A 135 13.62 -23.81 -6.18
CA VAL A 135 13.87 -24.03 -4.74
C VAL A 135 13.37 -22.84 -3.92
N LEU A 136 13.66 -21.61 -4.32
CA LEU A 136 13.20 -20.40 -3.64
C LEU A 136 11.67 -20.29 -3.66
N PHE A 137 11.04 -20.67 -4.78
CA PHE A 137 9.59 -20.67 -4.90
C PHE A 137 8.97 -21.66 -3.89
N VAL A 138 9.51 -22.88 -3.83
CA VAL A 138 9.07 -23.91 -2.87
C VAL A 138 9.30 -23.45 -1.43
N VAL A 139 10.42 -22.77 -1.14
CA VAL A 139 10.68 -22.18 0.18
C VAL A 139 9.61 -21.13 0.53
N GLY A 140 9.21 -20.28 -0.43
CA GLY A 140 8.13 -19.31 -0.24
C GLY A 140 6.78 -19.98 0.02
N LEU A 141 6.48 -21.08 -0.67
CA LEU A 141 5.29 -21.91 -0.44
C LEU A 141 5.30 -22.54 0.96
N ILE A 142 6.43 -23.10 1.38
CA ILE A 142 6.61 -23.67 2.73
C ILE A 142 6.47 -22.58 3.79
N TYR A 143 7.02 -21.39 3.57
CA TYR A 143 6.85 -20.26 4.48
C TYR A 143 5.38 -19.85 4.63
N ALA A 144 4.65 -19.76 3.52
CA ALA A 144 3.22 -19.46 3.55
C ALA A 144 2.46 -20.47 4.42
N TYR A 145 2.68 -21.76 4.15
CA TYR A 145 2.03 -22.87 4.86
C TYR A 145 2.43 -23.00 6.32
N ALA A 146 3.72 -23.09 6.61
CA ALA A 146 4.22 -23.50 7.92
C ALA A 146 4.38 -22.33 8.91
N VAL A 147 4.43 -21.09 8.42
CA VAL A 147 4.66 -19.92 9.26
C VAL A 147 3.49 -18.95 9.11
N PHE A 148 3.28 -18.40 7.92
CA PHE A 148 2.34 -17.29 7.76
C PHE A 148 0.90 -17.68 8.11
N PHE A 149 0.35 -18.77 7.57
CA PHE A 149 -1.05 -19.14 7.80
C PHE A 149 -1.35 -19.50 9.26
N PRO A 150 -0.54 -20.30 9.99
CA PRO A 150 -0.77 -20.55 11.41
C PRO A 150 -0.81 -19.28 12.25
N TYR A 151 0.11 -18.33 12.02
CA TYR A 151 0.11 -17.05 12.73
C TYR A 151 -1.09 -16.17 12.33
N ALA A 152 -1.41 -16.11 11.03
CA ALA A 152 -2.54 -15.34 10.53
C ALA A 152 -3.86 -15.89 11.07
N PHE A 153 -4.13 -17.18 10.90
CA PHE A 153 -5.37 -17.78 11.36
C PHE A 153 -5.47 -17.85 12.87
N GLY A 154 -4.38 -18.11 13.59
CA GLY A 154 -4.37 -18.01 15.05
C GLY A 154 -4.78 -16.62 15.55
N PHE A 155 -4.23 -15.56 14.93
CA PHE A 155 -4.64 -14.19 15.25
C PHE A 155 -6.10 -13.91 14.87
N LEU A 156 -6.50 -14.26 13.64
CA LEU A 156 -7.83 -13.95 13.12
C LEU A 156 -8.93 -14.72 13.89
N ALA A 157 -8.70 -15.99 14.21
CA ALA A 157 -9.60 -16.82 15.00
C ALA A 157 -9.65 -16.36 16.47
N GLY A 158 -8.50 -16.08 17.09
CA GLY A 158 -8.45 -15.56 18.46
C GLY A 158 -9.22 -14.25 18.61
N ASN A 159 -9.13 -13.37 17.61
CA ASN A 159 -9.89 -12.13 17.58
C ASN A 159 -11.40 -12.39 17.42
N ALA A 160 -11.82 -13.29 16.52
CA ALA A 160 -13.23 -13.63 16.33
C ALA A 160 -13.87 -14.19 17.62
N VAL A 161 -13.18 -15.11 18.29
CA VAL A 161 -13.62 -15.68 19.58
C VAL A 161 -13.74 -14.61 20.66
N ALA A 162 -12.76 -13.70 20.76
CA ALA A 162 -12.81 -12.59 21.71
C ALA A 162 -14.00 -11.63 21.48
N MET A 163 -14.61 -11.66 20.29
CA MET A 163 -15.76 -10.82 19.93
C MET A 163 -17.10 -11.57 19.99
N GLY A 164 -17.15 -12.80 20.50
CA GLY A 164 -18.38 -13.59 20.61
C GLY A 164 -18.94 -14.05 19.26
N VAL A 165 -18.08 -14.16 18.24
CA VAL A 165 -18.48 -14.54 16.88
C VAL A 165 -17.82 -15.87 16.52
N ASN A 166 -18.61 -16.83 16.04
CA ASN A 166 -18.10 -18.11 15.57
C ASN A 166 -17.28 -17.93 14.27
N PRO A 167 -15.95 -18.17 14.27
CA PRO A 167 -15.12 -18.05 13.08
C PRO A 167 -15.44 -19.20 12.12
N SER A 168 -16.12 -18.90 11.02
CA SER A 168 -16.68 -19.91 10.13
C SER A 168 -16.19 -19.67 8.71
N PHE A 169 -15.05 -20.24 8.31
CA PHE A 169 -14.47 -19.89 7.01
C PHE A 169 -15.21 -20.57 5.85
N GLY A 170 -15.76 -19.77 4.93
CA GLY A 170 -16.29 -20.27 3.67
C GLY A 170 -15.19 -20.98 2.91
N ILE A 171 -15.31 -22.30 2.71
CA ILE A 171 -14.22 -23.13 2.19
C ILE A 171 -13.75 -22.69 0.80
N THR A 172 -14.63 -22.13 -0.03
CA THR A 172 -14.24 -21.58 -1.34
C THR A 172 -13.44 -20.31 -1.16
N GLU A 173 -14.01 -19.26 -0.56
CA GLU A 173 -13.32 -17.98 -0.36
C GLU A 173 -12.00 -18.14 0.40
N PHE A 174 -11.97 -19.05 1.37
CA PHE A 174 -10.78 -19.37 2.15
C PHE A 174 -9.72 -20.14 1.33
N THR A 175 -10.13 -21.13 0.53
CA THR A 175 -9.22 -21.84 -0.38
C THR A 175 -8.64 -20.88 -1.42
N GLU A 176 -9.46 -19.98 -1.97
CA GLU A 176 -9.01 -18.95 -2.92
C GLU A 176 -7.99 -18.00 -2.27
N PHE A 177 -8.29 -17.56 -1.04
CA PHE A 177 -7.41 -16.73 -0.24
C PHE A 177 -6.06 -17.40 0.04
N ILE A 178 -6.07 -18.64 0.52
CA ILE A 178 -4.85 -19.43 0.77
C ILE A 178 -4.07 -19.62 -0.53
N ALA A 179 -4.75 -19.98 -1.64
CA ALA A 179 -4.10 -20.20 -2.94
C ALA A 179 -3.35 -18.95 -3.41
N LEU A 180 -4.04 -17.80 -3.42
CA LEU A 180 -3.47 -16.53 -3.88
C LEU A 180 -2.31 -16.08 -3.00
N LEU A 181 -2.47 -16.14 -1.67
CA LEU A 181 -1.38 -15.78 -0.77
C LEU A 181 -0.19 -16.72 -0.85
N THR A 182 -0.42 -18.03 -0.95
CA THR A 182 0.65 -19.02 -1.11
C THR A 182 1.48 -18.75 -2.36
N VAL A 183 0.82 -18.50 -3.49
CA VAL A 183 1.50 -18.13 -4.73
C VAL A 183 2.23 -16.80 -4.55
N SER A 184 1.61 -15.81 -3.92
CA SER A 184 2.24 -14.51 -3.67
C SER A 184 3.56 -14.61 -2.90
N PHE A 185 3.64 -15.47 -1.88
CA PHE A 185 4.87 -15.73 -1.13
C PHE A 185 5.91 -16.51 -1.94
N GLY A 186 5.48 -17.46 -2.78
CA GLY A 186 6.36 -18.12 -3.74
C GLY A 186 7.01 -17.13 -4.72
N LEU A 187 6.24 -16.16 -5.21
CA LEU A 187 6.74 -15.09 -6.08
C LEU A 187 7.63 -14.10 -5.34
N ALA A 188 7.22 -13.72 -4.14
CA ALA A 188 8.01 -12.87 -3.25
C ALA A 188 9.40 -13.42 -3.00
N ALA A 189 9.48 -14.74 -2.73
CA ALA A 189 10.73 -15.45 -2.50
C ALA A 189 11.70 -15.33 -3.68
N GLN A 190 11.26 -14.93 -4.88
CA GLN A 190 12.14 -14.66 -6.03
C GLN A 190 12.90 -13.33 -5.93
N LEU A 191 12.48 -12.39 -5.07
CA LEU A 191 13.09 -11.06 -4.94
C LEU A 191 14.61 -11.10 -4.73
N PRO A 192 15.17 -11.94 -3.83
CA PRO A 192 16.61 -11.97 -3.60
C PRO A 192 17.38 -12.42 -4.84
N LEU A 193 16.88 -13.45 -5.54
CA LEU A 193 17.49 -13.95 -6.76
C LEU A 193 17.39 -12.94 -7.90
N PHE A 194 16.22 -12.32 -8.07
CA PHE A 194 15.98 -11.35 -9.14
C PHE A 194 16.81 -10.08 -8.97
N MET A 195 16.79 -9.47 -7.78
CA MET A 195 17.56 -8.26 -7.51
C MET A 195 19.07 -8.51 -7.58
N SER A 196 19.55 -9.63 -7.04
CA SER A 196 20.98 -9.97 -7.12
C SER A 196 21.42 -10.28 -8.55
N ALA A 197 20.61 -10.94 -9.37
CA ALA A 197 20.92 -11.19 -10.78
C ALA A 197 20.97 -9.89 -11.60
N LEU A 198 20.03 -8.97 -11.38
CA LEU A 198 20.03 -7.66 -12.05
C LEU A 198 21.21 -6.79 -11.62
N SER A 199 21.54 -6.80 -10.33
CA SER A 199 22.70 -6.07 -9.81
C SER A 199 24.02 -6.70 -10.24
N TYR A 200 24.08 -8.03 -10.34
CA TYR A 200 25.24 -8.75 -10.86
C TYR A 200 25.46 -8.49 -12.34
N THR A 201 24.41 -8.31 -13.13
CA THR A 201 24.50 -8.00 -14.56
C THR A 201 24.63 -6.50 -14.84
N GLU A 202 24.52 -5.64 -13.81
CA GLU A 202 24.52 -4.18 -13.92
C GLU A 202 23.40 -3.61 -14.82
N ILE A 203 22.38 -4.42 -15.16
CA ILE A 203 21.17 -3.96 -15.85
C ILE A 203 20.40 -2.99 -14.95
N VAL A 204 20.22 -3.38 -13.68
CA VAL A 204 19.69 -2.50 -12.64
C VAL A 204 20.69 -2.52 -11.50
N PRO A 205 21.34 -1.39 -11.22
CA PRO A 205 22.41 -1.37 -10.25
C PRO A 205 21.87 -1.26 -8.82
N TYR A 206 22.66 -1.71 -7.85
CA TYR A 206 22.31 -1.67 -6.43
C TYR A 206 21.86 -0.28 -5.97
N GLU A 207 22.52 0.79 -6.42
CA GLU A 207 22.20 2.16 -6.01
C GLU A 207 20.76 2.52 -6.36
N THR A 208 20.28 2.12 -7.54
CA THR A 208 18.88 2.35 -7.94
C THR A 208 17.90 1.65 -7.00
N PHE A 209 18.18 0.42 -6.58
CA PHE A 209 17.34 -0.27 -5.60
C PHE A 209 17.40 0.44 -4.25
N ARG A 210 18.59 0.80 -3.76
CA ARG A 210 18.78 1.53 -2.51
C ARG A 210 18.02 2.86 -2.52
N ASP A 211 18.17 3.67 -3.56
CA ASP A 211 17.63 5.04 -3.59
C ASP A 211 16.11 5.04 -3.77
N LYS A 212 15.56 4.01 -4.43
CA LYS A 212 14.12 3.84 -4.63
C LYS A 212 13.44 2.95 -3.57
N TRP A 213 14.08 2.68 -2.43
CA TRP A 213 13.52 1.83 -1.37
C TRP A 213 12.11 2.24 -0.91
N ARG A 214 11.83 3.55 -0.83
CA ARG A 214 10.50 4.08 -0.47
C ARG A 214 9.42 3.68 -1.47
N HIS A 215 9.77 3.68 -2.76
CA HIS A 215 8.88 3.27 -3.83
C HIS A 215 8.65 1.76 -3.82
N ALA A 216 9.68 0.98 -3.45
CA ALA A 216 9.55 -0.46 -3.26
C ALA A 216 8.58 -0.80 -2.11
N ILE A 217 8.63 -0.07 -0.98
CA ILE A 217 7.67 -0.26 0.11
C ILE A 217 6.26 0.05 -0.36
N VAL A 218 6.04 1.17 -1.06
CA VAL A 218 4.71 1.50 -1.61
C VAL A 218 4.24 0.40 -2.57
N ALA A 219 5.11 -0.08 -3.46
CA ALA A 219 4.77 -1.17 -4.37
C ALA A 219 4.40 -2.45 -3.59
N ILE A 220 5.18 -2.84 -2.58
CA ILE A 220 4.87 -3.97 -1.69
C ILE A 220 3.49 -3.79 -1.05
N THR A 221 3.19 -2.62 -0.48
CA THR A 221 1.88 -2.38 0.13
C THR A 221 0.74 -2.43 -0.90
N VAL A 222 0.92 -1.89 -2.10
CA VAL A 222 -0.07 -1.94 -3.17
C VAL A 222 -0.32 -3.38 -3.64
N PHE A 223 0.75 -4.17 -3.83
CA PHE A 223 0.65 -5.59 -4.15
C PHE A 223 0.02 -6.39 -3.01
N GLY A 224 0.36 -6.08 -1.77
CA GLY A 224 -0.26 -6.66 -0.59
C GLY A 224 -1.77 -6.44 -0.60
N ALA A 225 -2.22 -5.22 -0.85
CA ALA A 225 -3.65 -4.91 -0.92
C ALA A 225 -4.40 -5.59 -2.09
N LEU A 226 -3.67 -6.08 -3.10
CA LEU A 226 -4.23 -6.87 -4.20
C LEU A 226 -4.38 -8.35 -3.83
N PHE A 227 -3.45 -8.91 -3.05
CA PHE A 227 -3.39 -10.35 -2.73
C PHE A 227 -3.97 -10.70 -1.35
N SER A 228 -3.88 -9.79 -0.39
CA SER A 228 -4.53 -9.92 0.92
C SER A 228 -5.93 -9.30 0.89
N PRO A 229 -6.81 -9.67 1.84
CA PRO A 229 -8.06 -8.97 2.03
C PRO A 229 -7.77 -7.48 2.31
N PRO A 230 -8.71 -6.58 1.98
CA PRO A 230 -8.53 -5.15 2.15
C PRO A 230 -8.71 -4.74 3.63
N ASP A 231 -7.87 -5.29 4.50
CA ASP A 231 -7.79 -4.94 5.91
C ASP A 231 -6.35 -4.55 6.29
N PRO A 232 -6.16 -3.50 7.12
CA PRO A 232 -4.83 -3.00 7.43
C PRO A 232 -3.93 -4.03 8.13
N PHE A 233 -4.51 -4.98 8.86
CA PHE A 233 -3.73 -5.89 9.69
C PHE A 233 -3.14 -7.04 8.86
N THR A 234 -3.94 -7.75 8.07
CA THR A 234 -3.41 -8.78 7.15
C THR A 234 -2.51 -8.15 6.10
N LEU A 235 -2.80 -6.92 5.68
CA LEU A 235 -1.93 -6.16 4.80
C LEU A 235 -0.56 -5.93 5.44
N VAL A 236 -0.49 -5.51 6.70
CA VAL A 236 0.78 -5.33 7.43
C VAL A 236 1.45 -6.66 7.70
N MET A 237 0.70 -7.69 8.09
CA MET A 237 1.21 -9.04 8.33
C MET A 237 1.81 -9.66 7.07
N TRP A 238 1.26 -9.35 5.90
CA TRP A 238 1.81 -9.75 4.60
C TRP A 238 2.96 -8.83 4.17
N ALA A 239 2.82 -7.51 4.29
CA ALA A 239 3.83 -6.55 3.83
C ALA A 239 5.11 -6.57 4.68
N ALA A 240 5.03 -6.85 5.98
CA ALA A 240 6.19 -6.91 6.87
C ALA A 240 7.25 -7.94 6.42
N PRO A 241 6.92 -9.23 6.20
CA PRO A 241 7.90 -10.19 5.69
C PRO A 241 8.40 -9.83 4.30
N MET A 242 7.58 -9.18 3.46
CA MET A 242 7.98 -8.71 2.14
C MET A 242 9.01 -7.58 2.20
N VAL A 243 8.83 -6.63 3.13
CA VAL A 243 9.81 -5.56 3.36
C VAL A 243 11.11 -6.13 3.93
N ILE A 244 11.04 -7.07 4.87
CA ILE A 244 12.21 -7.77 5.39
C ILE A 244 12.95 -8.48 4.25
N LEU A 245 12.21 -9.19 3.40
CA LEU A 245 12.76 -9.90 2.26
C LEU A 245 13.38 -8.94 1.23
N TYR A 246 12.79 -7.76 1.02
CA TYR A 246 13.37 -6.71 0.18
C TYR A 246 14.68 -6.18 0.75
N VAL A 247 14.76 -5.89 2.06
CA VAL A 247 16.00 -5.46 2.73
C VAL A 247 17.08 -6.55 2.62
N PHE A 248 16.70 -7.81 2.81
CA PHE A 248 17.59 -8.95 2.58
C PHE A 248 18.10 -9.01 1.14
N SER A 249 17.19 -8.86 0.18
CA SER A 249 17.50 -8.83 -1.26
C SER A 249 18.45 -7.69 -1.61
N LEU A 250 18.28 -6.52 -0.99
CA LEU A 250 19.15 -5.36 -1.13
C LEU A 250 20.57 -5.67 -0.63
N GLY A 251 20.69 -6.31 0.55
CA GLY A 251 22.00 -6.76 1.07
C GLY A 251 22.69 -7.78 0.16
N LEU A 252 21.95 -8.75 -0.38
CA LEU A 252 22.50 -9.74 -1.32
C LEU A 252 22.94 -9.08 -2.63
N ALA A 253 22.14 -8.16 -3.17
CA ALA A 253 22.50 -7.39 -4.36
C ALA A 253 23.79 -6.59 -4.16
N LYS A 254 23.99 -5.96 -2.99
CA LYS A 254 25.23 -5.27 -2.63
C LYS A 254 26.43 -6.19 -2.59
N LEU A 255 26.29 -7.34 -1.91
CA LEU A 255 27.35 -8.33 -1.80
C LEU A 255 27.82 -8.79 -3.18
N VAL A 256 26.86 -9.13 -4.04
CA VAL A 256 27.14 -9.62 -5.39
C VAL A 256 27.70 -8.50 -6.30
N ALA A 257 27.21 -7.27 -6.17
CA ALA A 257 27.77 -6.10 -6.86
C ALA A 257 29.22 -5.84 -6.45
N ASN A 258 29.52 -5.86 -5.15
CA ASN A 258 30.88 -5.67 -4.65
C ASN A 258 31.84 -6.78 -5.10
N ILE A 259 31.41 -8.05 -5.08
CA ILE A 259 32.21 -9.17 -5.60
C ILE A 259 32.55 -8.97 -7.08
N ARG A 260 31.59 -8.48 -7.88
CA ARG A 260 31.82 -8.21 -9.30
C ARG A 260 32.75 -7.00 -9.51
N ARG A 261 32.46 -5.87 -8.86
CA ARG A 261 33.14 -4.59 -9.08
C ARG A 261 34.57 -4.57 -8.55
N LYS A 262 34.89 -5.33 -7.50
CA LYS A 262 36.28 -5.58 -7.07
C LYS A 262 37.14 -6.28 -8.12
N GLY A 263 36.53 -6.79 -9.19
CA GLY A 263 37.26 -7.47 -10.23
C GLY A 263 37.72 -8.85 -9.78
N ALA A 264 37.72 -9.75 -10.74
CA ALA A 264 38.27 -11.09 -10.68
C ALA A 264 39.81 -11.13 -10.47
N ALA A 265 40.43 -10.09 -9.91
CA ALA A 265 41.89 -9.93 -9.79
C ALA A 265 42.52 -10.76 -8.65
N GLU A 266 41.72 -11.27 -7.70
CA GLU A 266 42.16 -12.24 -6.68
C GLU A 266 41.56 -13.66 -6.89
N LEU A 267 41.21 -14.03 -8.13
CA LEU A 267 40.55 -15.32 -8.39
C LEU A 267 41.49 -16.53 -8.36
N GLU A 268 41.84 -16.95 -7.14
CA GLU A 268 41.81 -18.36 -6.77
C GLU A 268 40.74 -18.70 -5.71
N SER A 269 39.94 -17.74 -5.19
CA SER A 269 38.98 -18.09 -4.10
C SER A 269 37.67 -17.31 -3.94
N GLY A 270 37.21 -16.45 -4.86
CA GLY A 270 35.94 -15.70 -4.69
C GLY A 270 34.70 -16.59 -4.49
N THR A 271 34.50 -17.58 -5.35
CA THR A 271 33.48 -18.64 -5.17
C THR A 271 33.77 -19.52 -3.95
N GLY A 272 35.05 -19.72 -3.63
CA GLY A 272 35.49 -20.47 -2.45
C GLY A 272 35.11 -19.79 -1.13
N LEU A 273 35.24 -18.47 -1.04
CA LEU A 273 34.90 -17.67 0.14
C LEU A 273 33.38 -17.65 0.37
N VAL A 274 32.58 -17.43 -0.68
CA VAL A 274 31.12 -17.51 -0.57
C VAL A 274 30.69 -18.92 -0.18
N LYS A 275 31.22 -19.95 -0.85
CA LYS A 275 30.94 -21.36 -0.52
C LYS A 275 31.34 -21.69 0.92
N ARG A 276 32.49 -21.21 1.39
CA ARG A 276 32.98 -21.40 2.77
C ARG A 276 32.09 -20.69 3.77
N ARG A 277 31.64 -19.45 3.51
CA ARG A 277 30.71 -18.75 4.39
C ARG A 277 29.34 -19.42 4.44
N VAL A 278 28.80 -19.85 3.30
CA VAL A 278 27.54 -20.60 3.25
C VAL A 278 27.66 -21.92 4.02
N LEU A 279 28.77 -22.66 3.85
CA LEU A 279 29.04 -23.88 4.62
C LEU A 279 29.20 -23.61 6.11
N GLN A 280 29.92 -22.56 6.50
CA GLN A 280 30.07 -22.15 7.91
C GLN A 280 28.73 -21.76 8.53
N PHE A 281 27.90 -21.03 7.77
CA PHE A 281 26.55 -20.66 8.20
C PHE A 281 25.66 -21.89 8.37
N GLY A 282 25.65 -22.80 7.38
CA GLY A 282 24.90 -24.06 7.46
C GLY A 282 25.38 -24.97 8.59
N LEU A 283 26.69 -25.08 8.81
CA LEU A 283 27.25 -25.79 9.95
C LEU A 283 26.84 -25.13 11.27
N GLY A 284 26.86 -23.80 11.35
CA GLY A 284 26.37 -23.03 12.48
C GLY A 284 24.92 -23.36 12.83
N ILE A 285 24.03 -23.38 11.84
CA ILE A 285 22.63 -23.79 12.00
C ILE A 285 22.54 -25.19 12.61
N LEU A 286 23.25 -26.16 12.04
CA LEU A 286 23.24 -27.55 12.51
C LEU A 286 23.78 -27.67 13.94
N THR A 287 24.83 -26.92 14.29
CA THR A 287 25.37 -26.93 15.65
C THR A 287 24.40 -26.34 16.66
N ILE A 288 23.76 -25.22 16.34
CA ILE A 288 22.75 -24.61 17.21
C ILE A 288 21.55 -25.54 17.34
N ALA A 289 21.06 -26.10 16.23
CA ALA A 289 19.96 -27.04 16.24
C ALA A 289 20.25 -28.28 17.10
N GLY A 290 21.46 -28.83 17.00
CA GLY A 290 21.92 -29.95 17.83
C GLY A 290 22.00 -29.59 19.32
N LEU A 291 22.57 -28.43 19.65
CA LEU A 291 22.64 -27.92 21.03
C LEU A 291 21.25 -27.67 21.62
N SER A 292 20.35 -27.06 20.85
CA SER A 292 18.95 -26.85 21.26
C SER A 292 18.23 -28.18 21.46
N SER A 293 18.41 -29.16 20.56
CA SER A 293 17.82 -30.51 20.72
C SER A 293 18.32 -31.21 21.98
N LEU A 294 19.61 -31.09 22.29
CA LEU A 294 20.20 -31.62 23.52
C LEU A 294 19.61 -30.92 24.75
N ALA A 295 19.55 -29.58 24.74
CA ALA A 295 18.98 -28.81 25.85
C ALA A 295 17.52 -29.21 26.12
N ILE A 296 16.70 -29.32 25.08
CA ILE A 296 15.31 -29.80 25.18
C ILE A 296 15.26 -31.21 25.78
N SER A 297 16.17 -32.09 25.36
CA SER A 297 16.24 -33.48 25.87
C SER A 297 16.66 -33.54 27.36
N TYR A 298 17.29 -32.50 27.89
CA TYR A 298 17.65 -32.37 29.30
C TYR A 298 16.62 -31.56 30.13
N GLY A 299 15.42 -31.32 29.59
CA GLY A 299 14.35 -30.62 30.32
C GLY A 299 14.49 -29.09 30.32
N ALA A 300 15.06 -28.50 29.26
CA ALA A 300 15.22 -27.04 29.18
C ALA A 300 13.89 -26.27 29.29
N PHE A 301 12.76 -26.82 28.80
CA PHE A 301 11.45 -26.17 28.93
C PHE A 301 10.98 -26.15 30.39
N ASP A 302 11.15 -27.25 31.12
CA ASP A 302 10.82 -27.32 32.55
C ASP A 302 11.64 -26.29 33.36
N TYR A 303 12.93 -26.18 33.06
CA TYR A 303 13.80 -25.18 33.68
C TYR A 303 13.37 -23.73 33.36
N LEU A 304 12.98 -23.46 32.11
CA LEU A 304 12.50 -22.14 31.72
C LEU A 304 11.18 -21.79 32.42
N GLU A 305 10.26 -22.75 32.53
CA GLU A 305 8.97 -22.55 33.18
C GLU A 305 9.10 -22.33 34.69
N GLU A 306 10.01 -23.04 35.35
CA GLU A 306 10.20 -22.97 36.81
C GLU A 306 11.05 -21.75 37.23
N GLU A 307 12.12 -21.43 36.50
CA GLU A 307 13.13 -20.45 36.95
C GLU A 307 13.05 -19.11 36.20
N VAL A 308 12.65 -19.11 34.93
CA VAL A 308 12.76 -17.92 34.05
C VAL A 308 11.41 -17.25 33.80
N TYR A 309 10.36 -18.02 33.49
CA TYR A 309 9.02 -17.49 33.20
C TYR A 309 8.35 -16.75 34.37
N PRO A 310 8.58 -17.11 35.65
CA PRO A 310 8.06 -16.35 36.77
C PRO A 310 8.63 -14.94 36.89
N ALA A 311 9.81 -14.68 36.34
CA ALA A 311 10.44 -13.36 36.31
C ALA A 311 9.77 -12.38 35.32
N PHE A 312 8.98 -12.89 34.37
CA PHE A 312 8.22 -12.05 33.43
C PHE A 312 6.88 -11.57 34.02
N PRO A 313 6.46 -10.32 33.73
CA PRO A 313 5.11 -9.84 34.01
C PRO A 313 4.04 -10.79 33.47
N ALA A 314 2.94 -10.93 34.21
CA ALA A 314 1.87 -11.89 33.88
C ALA A 314 1.29 -11.73 32.46
N GLN A 315 1.34 -10.53 31.86
CA GLN A 315 0.84 -10.30 30.50
C GLN A 315 1.75 -10.83 29.37
N ILE A 316 3.05 -11.02 29.63
CA ILE A 316 4.03 -11.47 28.63
C ILE A 316 4.68 -12.80 29.01
N ARG A 317 4.21 -13.43 30.09
CA ARG A 317 4.66 -14.76 30.49
C ARG A 317 4.23 -15.75 29.40
N PRO A 318 5.14 -16.53 28.82
CA PRO A 318 4.78 -17.59 27.90
C PRO A 318 3.86 -18.58 28.63
N GLY A 319 2.70 -18.89 28.03
CA GLY A 319 1.85 -19.98 28.52
C GLY A 319 2.44 -21.33 28.11
N GLY A 320 2.25 -22.36 28.94
CA GLY A 320 2.61 -23.73 28.58
C GLY A 320 1.83 -24.22 27.35
N GLY A 321 2.46 -25.04 26.52
CA GLY A 321 1.87 -25.56 25.27
C GLY A 321 2.36 -24.84 24.01
N SER A 322 3.56 -24.25 24.03
CA SER A 322 4.17 -23.73 22.80
C SER A 322 4.35 -24.86 21.79
N ILE A 323 4.27 -24.56 20.49
CA ILE A 323 4.54 -25.53 19.41
C ILE A 323 5.90 -26.24 19.58
N LEU A 324 6.86 -25.60 20.26
CA LEU A 324 8.17 -26.19 20.55
C LEU A 324 8.14 -27.21 21.69
N GLU A 325 7.20 -27.08 22.63
CA GLU A 325 6.96 -28.02 23.73
C GLU A 325 6.09 -29.21 23.29
N THR A 326 5.11 -28.98 22.40
CA THR A 326 4.21 -30.03 21.91
C THR A 326 4.89 -30.99 20.96
N LEU A 327 5.83 -30.51 20.13
CA LEU A 327 6.57 -31.33 19.16
C LEU A 327 7.30 -32.54 19.81
N PRO A 328 8.15 -32.35 20.84
CA PRO A 328 8.75 -33.45 21.60
C PRO A 328 7.73 -34.40 22.22
N ALA A 329 6.63 -33.87 22.76
CA ALA A 329 5.61 -34.66 23.45
C ALA A 329 4.85 -35.59 22.49
N GLU A 330 4.56 -35.13 21.29
CA GLU A 330 3.83 -35.91 20.28
C GLU A 330 4.73 -36.87 19.48
N HIS A 331 5.94 -36.45 19.13
CA HIS A 331 6.80 -37.14 18.15
C HIS A 331 8.11 -37.70 18.76
N GLY A 332 8.28 -37.61 20.09
CA GLY A 332 9.45 -38.15 20.80
C GLY A 332 10.77 -37.57 20.30
N LEU A 333 11.76 -38.44 20.01
CA LEU A 333 13.07 -38.03 19.52
C LEU A 333 13.02 -37.28 18.17
N ALA A 334 12.07 -37.60 17.30
CA ALA A 334 11.89 -36.85 16.06
C ALA A 334 11.37 -35.43 16.35
N GLY A 335 10.49 -35.31 17.34
CA GLY A 335 9.96 -34.05 17.84
C GLY A 335 11.02 -33.15 18.49
N THR A 336 11.93 -33.72 19.30
CA THR A 336 13.04 -32.95 19.92
C THR A 336 14.01 -32.41 18.88
N VAL A 337 14.35 -33.21 17.87
CA VAL A 337 15.21 -32.78 16.75
C VAL A 337 14.51 -31.71 15.91
N ALA A 338 13.21 -31.87 15.64
CA ALA A 338 12.43 -30.88 14.91
C ALA A 338 12.37 -29.54 15.67
N ALA A 339 12.07 -29.57 16.96
CA ALA A 339 12.04 -28.38 17.81
C ALA A 339 13.42 -27.69 17.85
N GLY A 340 14.50 -28.46 17.99
CA GLY A 340 15.87 -27.93 17.93
C GLY A 340 16.20 -27.30 16.57
N LEU A 341 15.79 -27.91 15.45
CA LEU A 341 15.94 -27.32 14.11
C LEU A 341 15.19 -26.01 13.96
N VAL A 342 13.97 -25.91 14.48
CA VAL A 342 13.18 -24.66 14.46
C VAL A 342 13.92 -23.55 15.22
N VAL A 343 14.44 -23.84 16.41
CA VAL A 343 15.25 -22.88 17.19
C VAL A 343 16.52 -22.48 16.45
N GLY A 344 17.21 -23.46 15.84
CA GLY A 344 18.40 -23.21 15.03
C GLY A 344 18.13 -22.31 13.82
N LEU A 345 17.04 -22.55 13.10
CA LEU A 345 16.60 -21.71 11.98
C LEU A 345 16.18 -20.31 12.42
N ALA A 346 15.52 -20.16 13.57
CA ALA A 346 15.13 -18.87 14.11
C ALA A 346 16.36 -18.02 14.48
N ILE A 347 17.33 -18.60 15.18
CA ILE A 347 18.59 -17.91 15.51
C ILE A 347 19.36 -17.56 14.24
N ALA A 348 19.41 -18.48 13.27
CA ALA A 348 20.05 -18.23 11.99
C ALA A 348 19.41 -17.08 11.23
N LEU A 349 18.07 -16.96 11.25
CA LEU A 349 17.37 -15.84 10.66
C LEU A 349 17.80 -14.52 11.32
N VAL A 350 17.92 -14.47 12.65
CA VAL A 350 18.40 -13.27 13.37
C VAL A 350 19.84 -12.93 12.98
N VAL A 351 20.73 -13.92 12.96
CA VAL A 351 22.13 -13.73 12.53
C VAL A 351 22.19 -13.28 11.07
N LEU A 352 21.35 -13.82 10.19
CA LEU A 352 21.26 -13.45 8.78
C LEU A 352 20.81 -12.00 8.62
N VAL A 353 19.81 -11.56 9.39
CA VAL A 353 19.36 -10.16 9.41
C VAL A 353 20.47 -9.24 9.90
N GLY A 354 21.13 -9.58 11.01
CA GLY A 354 22.27 -8.81 11.53
C GLY A 354 23.42 -8.73 10.50
N TYR A 355 23.75 -9.85 9.85
CA TYR A 355 24.76 -9.90 8.81
C TYR A 355 24.36 -9.08 7.56
N THR A 356 23.08 -9.07 7.20
CA THR A 356 22.55 -8.22 6.12
C THR A 356 22.73 -6.74 6.45
N ILE A 357 22.41 -6.34 7.68
CA ILE A 357 22.62 -4.96 8.16
C ILE A 357 24.11 -4.60 8.09
N LEU A 358 25.00 -5.49 8.53
CA LEU A 358 26.45 -5.29 8.43
C LEU A 358 26.91 -5.15 6.97
N ILE A 359 26.37 -5.92 6.03
CA ILE A 359 26.68 -5.76 4.60
C ILE A 359 26.18 -4.39 4.10
N LEU A 360 24.96 -4.00 4.48
CA LEU A 360 24.39 -2.72 4.08
C LEU A 360 25.21 -1.52 4.60
N GLN A 361 25.88 -1.65 5.74
CA GLN A 361 26.79 -0.63 6.28
C GLN A 361 28.15 -0.55 5.58
N ARG A 362 28.61 -1.61 4.89
CA ARG A 362 29.91 -1.58 4.18
C ARG A 362 29.90 -0.57 3.03
N PRO A 363 31.04 -0.01 2.61
CA PRO A 363 31.09 0.79 1.40
C PRO A 363 30.71 -0.04 0.15
N ILE A 364 30.25 0.65 -0.90
CA ILE A 364 29.98 0.05 -2.20
C ILE A 364 31.05 0.48 -3.20
N TYR A 365 31.61 -0.48 -3.93
CA TYR A 365 32.62 -0.17 -4.94
C TYR A 365 31.98 0.59 -6.09
N PRO A 366 32.61 1.67 -6.60
CA PRO A 366 32.11 2.39 -7.76
C PRO A 366 32.10 1.50 -9.01
N ARG A 367 31.26 1.84 -9.99
CA ARG A 367 31.17 1.09 -11.25
C ARG A 367 32.35 1.43 -12.15
N ASP A 368 32.78 0.49 -12.97
CA ASP A 368 33.87 0.70 -13.94
C ASP A 368 33.53 1.83 -14.94
N SER A 369 32.29 1.92 -15.41
CA SER A 369 31.86 3.04 -16.26
C SER A 369 31.88 4.40 -15.55
N ALA A 370 31.51 4.44 -14.27
CA ALA A 370 31.57 5.65 -13.45
C ALA A 370 33.02 6.06 -13.22
N LEU A 371 33.90 5.10 -12.89
CA LEU A 371 35.34 5.31 -12.78
C LEU A 371 35.91 5.91 -14.06
N ARG A 372 35.52 5.45 -15.25
CA ARG A 372 36.06 5.98 -16.52
C ARG A 372 35.55 7.35 -16.92
N THR A 373 34.39 7.77 -16.42
CA THR A 373 33.72 9.02 -16.83
C THR A 373 33.82 10.13 -15.80
N ALA A 374 34.33 9.83 -14.60
CA ALA A 374 34.44 10.83 -13.55
C ALA A 374 35.42 11.94 -13.95
N THR A 375 35.03 13.18 -13.65
CA THR A 375 35.80 14.38 -13.97
C THR A 375 36.09 15.24 -12.76
N ASP A 376 35.50 14.94 -11.61
CA ASP A 376 35.64 15.69 -10.37
C ASP A 376 36.06 14.78 -9.20
N PRO A 377 36.90 15.25 -8.26
CA PRO A 377 37.27 14.49 -7.05
C PRO A 377 36.07 13.99 -6.26
N SER A 378 34.98 14.76 -6.20
CA SER A 378 33.78 14.41 -5.43
C SER A 378 32.94 13.28 -6.05
N GLU A 379 33.19 12.91 -7.31
CA GLU A 379 32.46 11.84 -8.01
C GLU A 379 33.00 10.43 -7.71
N ILE A 380 34.25 10.33 -7.20
CA ILE A 380 34.90 9.07 -6.85
C ILE A 380 35.33 9.10 -5.39
N ASP A 381 34.80 8.15 -4.61
CA ASP A 381 35.29 7.89 -3.25
C ASP A 381 36.61 7.09 -3.31
N LEU A 382 37.73 7.81 -3.15
CA LEU A 382 39.09 7.24 -3.17
C LEU A 382 39.32 6.27 -2.00
N GLN A 383 38.60 6.42 -0.88
CA GLN A 383 38.71 5.55 0.30
C GLN A 383 38.22 4.12 0.02
N VAL A 384 37.38 3.94 -1.00
CA VAL A 384 36.87 2.61 -1.37
C VAL A 384 37.77 1.89 -2.38
N LEU A 385 38.59 2.62 -3.13
CA LEU A 385 39.47 2.07 -4.16
C LEU A 385 40.70 1.37 -3.58
N ASP A 386 41.18 0.33 -4.28
CA ASP A 386 42.48 -0.27 -4.02
C ASP A 386 43.59 0.45 -4.81
N ALA A 387 44.85 0.18 -4.46
CA ALA A 387 46.00 0.82 -5.11
C ALA A 387 45.98 0.69 -6.65
N GLU A 388 45.58 -0.48 -7.16
CA GLU A 388 45.53 -0.74 -8.60
C GLU A 388 44.38 0.02 -9.29
N ALA A 389 43.22 0.17 -8.64
CA ALA A 389 42.12 0.98 -9.18
C ALA A 389 42.43 2.48 -9.17
N ILE A 390 43.23 2.96 -8.22
CA ILE A 390 43.70 4.35 -8.15
C ILE A 390 44.61 4.68 -9.34
N GLU A 391 45.49 3.76 -9.74
CA GLU A 391 46.30 3.93 -10.95
C GLU A 391 45.46 4.00 -12.24
N ARG A 392 44.34 3.27 -12.29
CA ARG A 392 43.41 3.25 -13.44
C ARG A 392 42.40 4.39 -13.44
N ALA A 393 42.30 5.15 -12.36
CA ALA A 393 41.34 6.25 -12.26
C ALA A 393 41.70 7.41 -13.23
N PRO A 394 40.70 8.18 -13.71
CA PRO A 394 40.90 9.20 -14.72
C PRO A 394 41.88 10.28 -14.25
N PRO A 395 42.76 10.78 -15.13
CA PRO A 395 43.70 11.85 -14.78
C PRO A 395 43.02 13.12 -14.26
N GLN A 396 41.84 13.44 -14.80
CA GLN A 396 41.08 14.65 -14.48
C GLN A 396 40.68 14.75 -13.00
N VAL A 397 40.51 13.62 -12.33
CA VAL A 397 40.15 13.56 -10.92
C VAL A 397 41.32 14.07 -10.08
N PHE A 398 42.53 13.59 -10.31
CA PHE A 398 43.72 14.00 -9.55
C PHE A 398 44.22 15.41 -9.92
N LEU A 399 44.04 15.84 -11.17
CA LEU A 399 44.41 17.19 -11.62
C LEU A 399 43.56 18.31 -10.98
N LYS A 400 42.35 17.98 -10.53
CA LYS A 400 41.46 18.92 -9.84
C LYS A 400 41.56 18.84 -8.31
N MET A 401 42.23 17.83 -7.77
CA MET A 401 42.47 17.74 -6.34
C MET A 401 43.49 18.79 -5.92
N THR A 402 43.34 19.32 -4.72
CA THR A 402 44.38 20.08 -4.06
C THR A 402 45.41 19.15 -3.40
N GLU A 403 46.62 19.63 -3.18
CA GLU A 403 47.67 18.89 -2.47
C GLU A 403 47.21 18.49 -1.05
N GLU A 404 46.44 19.36 -0.39
CA GLU A 404 45.90 19.10 0.95
C GLU A 404 44.90 17.94 0.93
N GLU A 405 43.99 17.89 -0.06
CA GLU A 405 43.05 16.78 -0.25
C GLU A 405 43.77 15.46 -0.58
N ALA A 406 44.76 15.48 -1.47
CA ALA A 406 45.53 14.27 -1.82
C ALA A 406 46.32 13.73 -0.62
N MET A 407 46.89 14.62 0.19
CA MET A 407 47.59 14.29 1.42
C MET A 407 46.65 13.79 2.53
N GLU A 408 45.43 14.32 2.60
CA GLU A 408 44.40 13.85 3.55
C GLU A 408 43.95 12.43 3.20
N GLU A 409 43.61 12.16 1.94
CA GLU A 409 43.23 10.83 1.45
C GLU A 409 44.35 9.80 1.61
N ALA A 410 45.61 10.19 1.34
CA ALA A 410 46.77 9.33 1.58
C ALA A 410 47.01 9.07 3.08
N ARG A 411 46.75 10.06 3.94
CA ARG A 411 46.83 9.91 5.40
C ARG A 411 45.75 8.98 5.92
N GLU A 412 44.54 9.08 5.39
CA GLU A 412 43.43 8.20 5.75
C GLU A 412 43.70 6.75 5.32
N ALA A 413 44.23 6.53 4.11
CA ALA A 413 44.70 5.21 3.68
C ALA A 413 45.81 4.64 4.59
N MET A 414 46.71 5.50 5.11
CA MET A 414 47.70 5.12 6.10
C MET A 414 47.10 4.78 7.47
N TYR A 415 46.02 5.45 7.90
CA TYR A 415 45.28 5.08 9.12
C TYR A 415 44.61 3.70 8.98
N ASP A 416 44.20 3.34 7.77
CA ASP A 416 43.65 2.02 7.42
C ASP A 416 44.72 0.94 7.21
N ASP A 417 46.00 1.23 7.50
CA ASP A 417 47.19 0.37 7.32
C ASP A 417 47.42 -0.07 5.85
N ASP A 418 46.89 0.67 4.88
CA ASP A 418 47.08 0.42 3.45
C ASP A 418 48.14 1.37 2.85
N LYS A 419 49.41 1.00 3.08
CA LYS A 419 50.57 1.77 2.60
C LYS A 419 50.68 1.80 1.07
N ALA A 420 50.28 0.72 0.41
CA ALA A 420 50.34 0.63 -1.06
C ALA A 420 49.36 1.62 -1.69
N LYS A 421 48.17 1.73 -1.12
CA LYS A 421 47.16 2.71 -1.52
C LYS A 421 47.62 4.15 -1.28
N ALA A 422 48.13 4.45 -0.08
CA ALA A 422 48.62 5.78 0.25
C ALA A 422 49.71 6.24 -0.74
N GLN A 423 50.63 5.34 -1.08
CA GLN A 423 51.66 5.60 -2.09
C GLN A 423 51.05 5.80 -3.48
N ALA A 424 50.13 4.94 -3.91
CA ALA A 424 49.49 5.04 -5.22
C ALA A 424 48.74 6.38 -5.41
N ILE A 425 48.10 6.92 -4.35
CA ILE A 425 47.42 8.23 -4.39
C ILE A 425 48.44 9.35 -4.66
N LEU A 426 49.53 9.39 -3.90
CA LEU A 426 50.55 10.43 -4.02
C LEU A 426 51.31 10.32 -5.35
N ASP A 427 51.75 9.11 -5.72
CA ASP A 427 52.46 8.86 -6.98
C ASP A 427 51.59 9.26 -8.19
N ARG A 428 50.28 9.00 -8.12
CA ARG A 428 49.33 9.38 -9.19
C ARG A 428 49.10 10.89 -9.24
N TYR A 429 48.94 11.55 -8.10
CA TYR A 429 48.78 13.01 -8.02
C TYR A 429 50.04 13.74 -8.53
N ASP A 430 51.21 13.38 -8.02
CA ASP A 430 52.49 14.01 -8.36
C ASP A 430 52.83 13.82 -9.84
N SER A 431 52.65 12.62 -10.38
CA SER A 431 52.95 12.32 -11.79
C SER A 431 52.07 13.10 -12.77
N LEU A 432 50.82 13.35 -12.43
CA LEU A 432 49.89 14.09 -13.27
C LEU A 432 50.10 15.60 -13.20
N ASN A 433 50.32 16.15 -12.01
CA ASN A 433 50.62 17.59 -11.85
C ASN A 433 51.98 17.94 -12.45
N ALA A 434 53.01 17.11 -12.27
CA ALA A 434 54.31 17.32 -12.91
C ALA A 434 54.23 17.28 -14.45
N ALA A 435 53.34 16.46 -15.02
CA ALA A 435 53.10 16.43 -16.46
C ALA A 435 52.35 17.68 -16.95
N ALA A 436 51.39 18.19 -16.17
CA ALA A 436 50.67 19.43 -16.48
C ALA A 436 51.59 20.67 -16.42
N ASP A 437 52.42 20.78 -15.38
CA ASP A 437 53.39 21.87 -15.23
C ASP A 437 54.45 21.88 -16.35
N ALA A 438 54.85 20.70 -16.85
CA ALA A 438 55.80 20.56 -17.95
C ALA A 438 55.20 20.96 -19.31
N ASP A 439 53.90 20.75 -19.51
CA ASP A 439 53.18 21.21 -20.71
C ASP A 439 53.02 22.74 -20.70
N ASP A 440 52.66 23.35 -19.56
CA ASP A 440 52.56 24.82 -19.43
C ASP A 440 53.92 25.51 -19.63
N ALA A 441 55.01 24.92 -19.12
CA ALA A 441 56.37 25.43 -19.35
C ALA A 441 56.82 25.36 -20.82
N ASN A 442 56.25 24.46 -21.62
CA ASN A 442 56.53 24.33 -23.06
C ASN A 442 55.72 25.34 -23.90
N VAL A 443 54.55 25.77 -23.44
CA VAL A 443 53.74 26.81 -24.10
C VAL A 443 54.41 28.17 -23.95
N ASP A 444 54.92 28.51 -22.76
CA ASP A 444 55.65 29.76 -22.51
C ASP A 444 57.00 29.86 -23.25
N ALA A 445 57.63 28.72 -23.58
CA ALA A 445 58.84 28.71 -24.41
C ALA A 445 58.57 29.00 -25.89
N SER A 446 57.32 28.85 -26.36
CA SER A 446 56.93 29.02 -27.76
C SER A 446 56.46 30.44 -28.13
N GLU A 447 56.13 31.29 -27.15
CA GLU A 447 55.71 32.68 -27.38
C GLU A 447 56.86 33.71 -27.42
N SER A 448 58.11 33.30 -27.16
CA SER A 448 59.26 34.22 -27.10
C SER A 448 60.04 34.41 -28.41
N ALA A 449 59.54 33.88 -29.54
CA ALA A 449 60.19 34.06 -30.85
C ALA A 449 59.18 34.35 -31.96
N THR A 450 58.84 35.63 -32.17
CA THR A 450 59.01 36.36 -33.45
C THR A 450 58.29 37.71 -33.47
N ALA A 451 58.98 38.71 -34.01
CA ALA A 451 58.44 39.95 -34.57
C ALA A 451 59.25 40.24 -35.86
N PRO A 452 58.88 41.19 -36.75
CA PRO A 452 57.57 41.66 -37.21
C PRO A 452 57.48 41.64 -38.77
N GLY A 453 56.32 41.91 -39.38
CA GLY A 453 56.29 42.33 -40.81
C GLY A 453 55.05 42.02 -41.66
N GLU A 454 54.19 43.04 -41.79
CA GLU A 454 53.52 43.54 -43.02
C GLU A 454 52.97 42.62 -44.14
N SER A 455 51.64 42.72 -44.26
CA SER A 455 50.89 43.24 -45.44
C SER A 455 50.40 42.30 -46.57
N ALA A 456 49.13 42.57 -46.89
CA ALA A 456 48.43 42.50 -48.18
C ALA A 456 47.82 41.16 -48.65
N GLY A 457 46.47 41.18 -48.73
CA GLY A 457 45.77 40.67 -49.92
C GLY A 457 44.46 39.91 -49.72
N GLY A 458 43.33 40.63 -49.81
CA GLY A 458 42.20 40.20 -50.66
C GLY A 458 41.00 39.51 -50.00
N GLU A 459 39.95 40.29 -49.76
CA GLU A 459 38.58 39.92 -49.38
C GLU A 459 37.73 39.39 -50.55
N SER A 460 36.78 38.49 -50.23
CA SER A 460 35.37 38.52 -50.65
C SER A 460 34.65 37.35 -49.96
N GLY A 461 33.53 37.46 -49.27
CA GLY A 461 32.71 38.58 -48.88
C GLY A 461 31.54 38.04 -48.04
N ASP A 462 30.95 38.88 -47.19
CA ASP A 462 29.51 38.81 -46.92
C ASP A 462 29.05 40.18 -46.41
N ALA A 463 28.01 40.70 -47.04
CA ALA A 463 27.34 41.96 -46.75
C ALA A 463 25.98 41.63 -46.11
N GLY A 464 25.43 42.35 -45.16
CA GLY A 464 25.82 43.64 -44.58
C GLY A 464 24.86 44.03 -43.44
N ASP A 465 25.18 45.18 -42.85
CA ASP A 465 24.36 46.21 -42.16
C ASP A 465 23.06 45.78 -41.45
N ALA A 466 22.98 45.89 -40.12
CA ALA A 466 22.92 47.11 -39.28
C ALA A 466 21.49 47.66 -39.09
N ASP A 467 21.03 47.48 -37.86
CA ASP A 467 20.37 48.43 -36.96
C ASP A 467 19.02 49.10 -37.29
N ASP A 468 18.14 48.88 -36.30
CA ASP A 468 17.31 49.87 -35.60
C ASP A 468 15.89 50.17 -36.12
N SER A 469 15.06 50.50 -35.11
CA SER A 469 13.70 51.04 -35.12
C SER A 469 12.52 50.07 -35.11
N GLY A 470 11.71 50.24 -34.06
CA GLY A 470 10.52 49.48 -33.77
C GLY A 470 9.35 49.70 -34.72
N SER A 471 8.39 48.79 -34.64
CA SER A 471 7.10 48.85 -35.32
C SER A 471 6.12 47.96 -34.54
N LEU A 472 5.25 48.50 -33.68
CA LEU A 472 3.97 49.15 -34.02
C LEU A 472 2.99 48.31 -34.87
N PHE A 473 3.08 46.97 -34.86
CA PHE A 473 2.10 46.11 -35.56
C PHE A 473 1.60 44.87 -34.80
N SER A 474 1.51 44.90 -33.46
CA SER A 474 0.77 43.85 -32.71
C SER A 474 -0.49 44.35 -31.98
N SER A 475 -0.94 45.60 -32.20
CA SER A 475 -2.02 46.21 -31.42
C SER A 475 -3.30 46.55 -32.18
N THR A 476 -3.42 46.27 -33.48
CA THR A 476 -4.62 46.69 -34.25
C THR A 476 -5.57 45.55 -34.66
N ALA A 477 -5.27 44.29 -34.32
CA ALA A 477 -6.18 43.16 -34.60
C ALA A 477 -7.11 42.79 -33.43
N ALA A 478 -6.91 43.36 -32.24
CA ALA A 478 -7.67 43.00 -31.03
C ALA A 478 -8.74 44.02 -30.61
N GLY A 479 -8.89 45.14 -31.32
CA GLY A 479 -9.68 46.30 -30.87
C GLY A 479 -10.98 46.60 -31.64
N MET A 480 -11.49 45.68 -32.47
CA MET A 480 -12.63 45.97 -33.37
C MET A 480 -13.78 44.95 -33.34
N LEU A 481 -13.88 44.10 -32.32
CA LEU A 481 -14.99 43.15 -32.19
C LEU A 481 -15.67 43.11 -30.82
N ASP A 482 -15.42 44.09 -29.95
CA ASP A 482 -16.01 44.14 -28.61
C ASP A 482 -16.96 45.34 -28.39
N PRO A 483 -18.10 45.41 -29.11
CA PRO A 483 -19.21 46.23 -28.61
C PRO A 483 -20.55 45.48 -28.53
N PHE A 484 -20.56 44.14 -28.54
CA PHE A 484 -21.82 43.36 -28.52
C PHE A 484 -21.91 42.25 -27.47
N THR A 485 -21.08 42.28 -26.43
CA THR A 485 -21.10 41.28 -25.35
C THR A 485 -21.15 41.95 -23.97
N GLU A 486 -22.28 42.61 -23.65
CA GLU A 486 -22.53 43.13 -22.29
C GLU A 486 -23.54 42.31 -21.47
N ASP A 487 -24.04 41.16 -21.95
CA ASP A 487 -25.00 40.35 -21.18
C ASP A 487 -24.85 38.82 -21.38
N GLU A 488 -23.62 38.28 -21.29
CA GLU A 488 -23.42 36.82 -21.16
C GLU A 488 -22.59 36.48 -19.92
N THR A 489 -23.23 35.80 -18.96
CA THR A 489 -22.58 35.16 -17.80
C THR A 489 -21.53 34.17 -18.29
N THR A 490 -20.25 34.50 -18.13
CA THR A 490 -19.12 33.70 -18.64
C THR A 490 -18.83 32.47 -17.78
N GLU A 491 -18.20 31.45 -18.38
CA GLU A 491 -17.75 30.19 -17.76
C GLU A 491 -16.87 30.38 -16.50
N GLU A 492 -16.25 31.56 -16.34
CA GLU A 492 -15.53 31.99 -15.14
C GLU A 492 -16.41 32.10 -13.88
N ASP A 493 -17.71 32.40 -14.02
CA ASP A 493 -18.66 32.47 -12.90
C ASP A 493 -18.96 31.08 -12.31
N ILE A 494 -18.87 30.02 -13.13
CA ILE A 494 -19.05 28.62 -12.69
C ILE A 494 -17.75 28.10 -12.02
N GLY A 495 -16.59 28.61 -12.42
CA GLY A 495 -15.27 28.27 -11.85
C GLY A 495 -14.97 28.91 -10.49
N GLY A 496 -15.60 30.04 -10.15
CA GLY A 496 -15.35 30.78 -8.91
C GLY A 496 -15.52 29.93 -7.64
N TYR A 497 -16.55 29.07 -7.59
CA TYR A 497 -16.78 28.18 -6.46
C TYR A 497 -15.63 27.18 -6.23
N ALA A 498 -15.02 26.66 -7.29
CA ALA A 498 -13.90 25.74 -7.17
C ALA A 498 -12.66 26.43 -6.57
N TYR A 499 -12.40 27.69 -6.95
CA TYR A 499 -11.35 28.51 -6.33
C TYR A 499 -11.65 28.84 -4.87
N ASP A 500 -12.91 29.14 -4.54
CA ASP A 500 -13.34 29.39 -3.17
C ASP A 500 -13.18 28.14 -2.29
N PHE A 501 -13.53 26.96 -2.79
CA PHE A 501 -13.30 25.69 -2.09
C PHE A 501 -11.80 25.40 -1.92
N ALA A 502 -10.99 25.61 -2.96
CA ALA A 502 -9.53 25.43 -2.88
C ALA A 502 -8.90 26.37 -1.85
N PHE A 503 -9.36 27.62 -1.77
CA PHE A 503 -8.91 28.60 -0.77
C PHE A 503 -9.25 28.15 0.66
N ILE A 504 -10.47 27.65 0.89
CA ILE A 504 -10.87 27.09 2.18
C ILE A 504 -10.00 25.88 2.55
N LEU A 505 -9.77 24.95 1.61
CA LEU A 505 -8.91 23.79 1.84
C LEU A 505 -7.47 24.19 2.19
N ASN A 506 -6.91 25.18 1.49
CA ASN A 506 -5.58 25.70 1.78
C ASN A 506 -5.50 26.30 3.19
N SER A 507 -6.54 26.98 3.67
CA SER A 507 -6.57 27.50 5.05
C SER A 507 -6.52 26.39 6.11
N LEU A 508 -7.14 25.24 5.80
CA LEU A 508 -7.19 24.06 6.68
C LEU A 508 -5.85 23.35 6.79
N THR A 509 -4.98 23.42 5.76
CA THR A 509 -3.66 22.75 5.76
C THR A 509 -2.83 23.11 6.99
N SER A 510 -2.84 24.39 7.40
CA SER A 510 -2.13 24.88 8.59
C SER A 510 -2.66 24.32 9.92
N LYS A 511 -3.89 23.78 9.93
CA LYS A 511 -4.57 23.19 11.11
C LYS A 511 -4.75 21.68 11.00
N MET A 512 -4.27 21.06 9.92
CA MET A 512 -4.40 19.63 9.65
C MET A 512 -3.87 18.77 10.80
N PHE A 513 -2.78 19.17 11.46
CA PHE A 513 -2.24 18.43 12.59
C PHE A 513 -3.27 18.18 13.70
N ARG A 514 -4.13 19.16 14.01
CA ARG A 514 -5.16 19.02 15.05
C ARG A 514 -6.37 18.22 14.58
N LEU A 515 -6.76 18.41 13.32
CA LEU A 515 -7.86 17.66 12.70
C LEU A 515 -7.50 16.18 12.60
N VAL A 516 -6.33 15.87 12.07
CA VAL A 516 -5.80 14.50 11.97
C VAL A 516 -5.52 13.93 13.36
N GLY A 517 -4.99 14.71 14.30
CA GLY A 517 -4.78 14.26 15.67
C GLY A 517 -6.07 13.79 16.36
N LEU A 518 -7.15 14.58 16.25
CA LEU A 518 -8.46 14.19 16.78
C LEU A 518 -9.04 12.99 16.03
N PHE A 519 -8.95 12.98 14.69
CA PHE A 519 -9.37 11.86 13.86
C PHE A 519 -8.74 10.55 14.34
N MET A 520 -7.41 10.55 14.47
CA MET A 520 -6.62 9.37 14.85
C MET A 520 -6.93 8.95 16.28
N LEU A 521 -7.10 9.89 17.22
CA LEU A 521 -7.42 9.57 18.60
C LEU A 521 -8.78 8.88 18.72
N VAL A 522 -9.81 9.41 18.05
CA VAL A 522 -11.15 8.83 18.08
C VAL A 522 -11.17 7.50 17.32
N MET A 523 -10.57 7.45 16.13
CA MET A 523 -10.49 6.22 15.35
C MET A 523 -9.75 5.12 16.12
N ALA A 524 -8.60 5.41 16.72
CA ALA A 524 -7.86 4.43 17.53
C ALA A 524 -8.63 4.03 18.79
N GLY A 525 -9.26 4.96 19.50
CA GLY A 525 -10.04 4.68 20.70
C GLY A 525 -11.27 3.82 20.42
N THR A 526 -12.06 4.16 19.40
CA THR A 526 -13.20 3.37 18.96
C THR A 526 -12.77 2.00 18.45
N PHE A 527 -11.69 1.93 17.66
CA PHE A 527 -11.18 0.67 17.15
C PHE A 527 -10.73 -0.23 18.30
N PHE A 528 -9.97 0.30 19.26
CA PHE A 528 -9.48 -0.46 20.40
C PHE A 528 -10.62 -0.99 21.27
N TRP A 529 -11.65 -0.19 21.52
CA TRP A 529 -12.84 -0.65 22.25
C TRP A 529 -13.60 -1.75 21.50
N LEU A 530 -13.85 -1.58 20.19
CA LEU A 530 -14.48 -2.60 19.36
C LEU A 530 -13.64 -3.89 19.29
N TYR A 531 -12.32 -3.76 19.20
CA TYR A 531 -11.35 -4.85 19.14
C TYR A 531 -11.29 -5.64 20.46
N GLN A 532 -11.43 -4.99 21.61
CA GLN A 532 -11.38 -5.63 22.93
C GLN A 532 -12.67 -6.37 23.32
N GLY A 533 -13.68 -6.43 22.45
CA GLY A 533 -14.96 -7.09 22.72
C GLY A 533 -16.18 -6.18 22.57
N GLY A 534 -16.02 -4.88 22.33
CA GLY A 534 -17.15 -3.96 22.18
C GLY A 534 -18.12 -4.30 21.03
N VAL A 535 -17.67 -5.07 20.02
CA VAL A 535 -18.59 -5.62 19.00
C VAL A 535 -19.57 -6.61 19.62
N GLY A 536 -19.11 -7.46 20.54
CA GLY A 536 -19.94 -8.39 21.30
C GLY A 536 -20.97 -7.66 22.14
N ASP A 537 -20.56 -6.63 22.89
CA ASP A 537 -21.46 -5.78 23.68
C ASP A 537 -22.59 -5.17 22.83
N VAL A 538 -22.26 -4.68 21.63
CA VAL A 538 -23.24 -4.08 20.70
C VAL A 538 -24.17 -5.15 20.13
N LEU A 539 -23.63 -6.32 19.81
CA LEU A 539 -24.40 -7.44 19.27
C LEU A 539 -25.39 -7.98 20.32
N GLU A 540 -24.94 -8.20 21.55
CA GLU A 540 -25.76 -8.61 22.68
C GLU A 540 -26.88 -7.59 22.93
N LEU A 541 -26.53 -6.30 22.99
CA LEU A 541 -27.49 -5.23 23.16
C LEU A 541 -28.51 -5.19 22.01
N PHE A 542 -28.07 -5.41 20.77
CA PHE A 542 -28.97 -5.43 19.61
C PHE A 542 -29.93 -6.63 19.66
N LEU A 543 -29.41 -7.81 19.94
CA LEU A 543 -30.19 -9.05 19.98
C LEU A 543 -31.18 -9.08 21.13
N SER A 544 -30.85 -8.48 22.28
CA SER A 544 -31.80 -8.28 23.39
C SER A 544 -33.05 -7.46 23.01
N ARG A 545 -33.03 -6.79 21.86
CA ARG A 545 -34.14 -5.98 21.34
C ARG A 545 -34.89 -6.62 20.19
N MET A 546 -34.43 -7.78 19.71
CA MET A 546 -35.17 -8.57 18.74
C MET A 546 -36.42 -9.15 19.42
N PRO A 547 -37.58 -9.19 18.75
CA PRO A 547 -38.77 -9.84 19.28
C PRO A 547 -38.48 -11.32 19.61
N GLU A 548 -38.93 -11.79 20.77
CA GLU A 548 -38.71 -13.17 21.23
C GLU A 548 -39.21 -14.21 20.21
N SER A 549 -40.29 -13.91 19.49
CA SER A 549 -40.81 -14.77 18.41
C SER A 549 -39.82 -15.03 17.28
N VAL A 550 -38.93 -14.07 16.99
CA VAL A 550 -37.89 -14.23 15.96
C VAL A 550 -36.74 -15.09 16.47
N LEU A 551 -36.39 -14.93 17.75
CA LEU A 551 -35.34 -15.72 18.38
C LEU A 551 -35.79 -17.18 18.58
N GLU A 552 -37.03 -17.40 19.00
CA GLU A 552 -37.63 -18.74 19.12
C GLU A 552 -37.70 -19.46 17.77
N GLU A 553 -38.08 -18.78 16.68
CA GLU A 553 -38.16 -19.41 15.36
C GLU A 553 -36.78 -19.82 14.83
N VAL A 554 -35.75 -18.99 15.05
CA VAL A 554 -34.35 -19.33 14.75
C VAL A 554 -33.89 -20.53 15.59
N ALA A 555 -34.26 -20.57 16.88
CA ALA A 555 -33.93 -21.67 17.77
C ALA A 555 -34.49 -23.00 17.25
N VAL A 556 -35.74 -22.98 16.77
CA VAL A 556 -36.44 -24.14 16.20
C VAL A 556 -35.81 -24.59 14.88
N GLU A 557 -35.41 -23.67 14.00
CA GLU A 557 -34.73 -24.00 12.74
C GLU A 557 -33.34 -24.63 12.98
N SER A 558 -32.63 -24.19 14.02
CA SER A 558 -31.30 -24.69 14.39
C SER A 558 -31.31 -25.89 15.35
N ASP A 559 -32.49 -26.46 15.68
CA ASP A 559 -32.67 -27.59 16.62
C ASP A 559 -32.12 -27.33 18.04
N VAL A 560 -32.22 -26.07 18.50
CA VAL A 560 -31.76 -25.61 19.82
C VAL A 560 -32.96 -25.27 20.71
N ASP A 561 -33.01 -25.80 21.94
CA ASP A 561 -34.03 -25.42 22.93
C ASP A 561 -33.67 -24.06 23.56
N PRO A 562 -34.47 -22.99 23.34
CA PRO A 562 -34.17 -21.66 23.85
C PRO A 562 -34.38 -21.52 25.37
N SER A 563 -34.96 -22.52 26.05
CA SER A 563 -35.36 -22.38 27.45
C SER A 563 -34.18 -22.38 28.44
N GLY A 564 -33.98 -21.23 29.12
CA GLY A 564 -32.98 -21.09 30.19
C GLY A 564 -31.53 -20.91 29.72
N MET A 565 -31.31 -20.66 28.43
CA MET A 565 -29.99 -20.43 27.84
C MET A 565 -29.61 -18.95 27.90
N ASP A 566 -28.34 -18.67 28.24
CA ASP A 566 -27.80 -17.31 28.15
C ASP A 566 -27.63 -16.90 26.68
N LEU A 567 -27.79 -15.61 26.36
CA LEU A 567 -27.82 -15.09 24.99
C LEU A 567 -26.53 -15.43 24.23
N GLN A 568 -25.39 -15.46 24.93
CA GLN A 568 -24.10 -15.84 24.37
C GLN A 568 -24.06 -17.33 23.99
N THR A 569 -24.55 -18.21 24.85
CA THR A 569 -24.67 -19.65 24.58
C THR A 569 -25.69 -19.94 23.48
N PHE A 570 -26.75 -19.15 23.40
CA PHE A 570 -27.73 -19.22 22.32
C PHE A 570 -27.11 -18.90 20.96
N LEU A 571 -26.27 -17.87 20.89
CA LEU A 571 -25.56 -17.48 19.65
C LEU A 571 -24.50 -18.50 19.23
N GLU A 572 -23.82 -19.13 20.19
CA GLU A 572 -22.86 -20.21 19.92
C GLU A 572 -23.53 -21.45 19.32
N GLN A 573 -24.81 -21.70 19.65
CA GLN A 573 -25.53 -22.90 19.23
C GLN A 573 -26.43 -22.69 18.01
N THR A 574 -26.96 -21.48 17.79
CA THR A 574 -27.91 -21.23 16.67
C THR A 574 -27.26 -20.84 15.35
N ASP A 575 -25.93 -20.64 15.28
CA ASP A 575 -25.22 -20.19 14.08
C ASP A 575 -25.85 -18.93 13.43
N LEU A 576 -26.56 -18.12 14.22
CA LEU A 576 -27.29 -16.95 13.75
C LEU A 576 -26.35 -15.88 13.16
N VAL A 577 -25.08 -15.85 13.59
CA VAL A 577 -24.09 -14.84 13.18
C VAL A 577 -22.77 -15.54 12.78
N VAL A 578 -22.65 -15.87 11.49
CA VAL A 578 -21.54 -16.66 10.93
C VAL A 578 -20.55 -15.75 10.17
N ALA A 579 -19.31 -15.68 10.66
CA ALA A 579 -18.19 -14.98 10.03
C ALA A 579 -17.59 -15.80 8.89
N ILE A 580 -18.21 -15.71 7.71
CA ILE A 580 -17.76 -16.45 6.51
C ILE A 580 -16.30 -16.12 6.14
N HIS A 581 -15.81 -14.91 6.49
CA HIS A 581 -14.44 -14.51 6.23
C HIS A 581 -13.68 -14.08 7.51
N PRO A 582 -12.43 -14.55 7.72
CA PRO A 582 -11.72 -14.42 9.00
C PRO A 582 -11.44 -12.98 9.46
N VAL A 583 -11.34 -12.02 8.53
CA VAL A 583 -11.14 -10.58 8.81
C VAL A 583 -12.40 -9.74 8.71
N GLU A 584 -13.56 -10.34 8.48
CA GLU A 584 -14.82 -9.60 8.27
C GLU A 584 -15.16 -8.70 9.47
N VAL A 585 -14.97 -9.23 10.67
CA VAL A 585 -15.23 -8.50 11.93
C VAL A 585 -14.19 -7.40 12.16
N LEU A 586 -12.92 -7.65 11.82
CA LEU A 586 -11.86 -6.65 11.94
C LEU A 586 -12.05 -5.48 10.96
N ILE A 587 -12.38 -5.77 9.71
CA ILE A 587 -12.71 -4.77 8.69
C ILE A 587 -13.90 -3.92 9.14
N PHE A 588 -14.90 -4.56 9.73
CA PHE A 588 -16.05 -3.87 10.30
C PHE A 588 -15.60 -2.88 11.38
N ALA A 589 -14.81 -3.32 12.36
CA ALA A 589 -14.31 -2.46 13.43
C ALA A 589 -13.53 -1.25 12.89
N VAL A 590 -12.63 -1.46 11.91
CA VAL A 590 -11.89 -0.37 11.26
C VAL A 590 -12.83 0.62 10.59
N LYS A 591 -13.80 0.15 9.80
CA LYS A 591 -14.73 1.01 9.06
C LYS A 591 -15.60 1.86 9.98
N VAL A 592 -16.14 1.25 11.03
CA VAL A 592 -16.93 1.96 12.05
C VAL A 592 -16.09 3.03 12.73
N SER A 593 -14.85 2.69 13.08
CA SER A 593 -13.92 3.62 13.73
C SER A 593 -13.51 4.80 12.85
N VAL A 594 -13.33 4.57 11.54
CA VAL A 594 -13.08 5.63 10.56
C VAL A 594 -14.27 6.57 10.44
N ILE A 595 -15.50 6.03 10.39
CA ILE A 595 -16.72 6.85 10.36
C ILE A 595 -16.82 7.69 11.65
N ALA A 596 -16.59 7.08 12.82
CA ALA A 596 -16.56 7.79 14.10
C ALA A 596 -15.51 8.91 14.12
N GLY A 597 -14.30 8.65 13.59
CA GLY A 597 -13.25 9.63 13.43
C GLY A 597 -13.68 10.83 12.56
N PHE A 598 -14.31 10.58 11.41
CA PHE A 598 -14.81 11.66 10.55
C PHE A 598 -15.90 12.49 11.23
N VAL A 599 -16.85 11.83 11.90
CA VAL A 599 -17.94 12.52 12.63
C VAL A 599 -17.38 13.39 13.75
N ALA A 600 -16.38 12.91 14.48
CA ALA A 600 -15.75 13.67 15.57
C ALA A 600 -14.98 14.90 15.08
N VAL A 601 -14.40 14.83 13.88
CA VAL A 601 -13.61 15.94 13.29
C VAL A 601 -14.49 17.00 12.67
N LEU A 602 -15.68 16.64 12.20
CA LEU A 602 -16.58 17.53 11.45
C LEU A 602 -16.85 18.88 12.15
N PRO A 603 -17.13 18.96 13.47
CA PRO A 603 -17.32 20.24 14.15
C PRO A 603 -16.06 21.13 14.14
N LEU A 604 -14.89 20.53 14.34
CA LEU A 604 -13.61 21.24 14.36
C LEU A 604 -13.20 21.70 12.96
N LEU A 605 -13.48 20.89 11.94
CA LEU A 605 -13.27 21.21 10.54
C LEU A 605 -14.09 22.45 10.15
N LEU A 606 -15.38 22.47 10.49
CA LEU A 606 -16.26 23.62 10.24
C LEU A 606 -15.78 24.88 10.97
N TYR A 607 -15.28 24.74 12.20
CA TYR A 607 -14.71 25.86 12.96
C TYR A 607 -13.45 26.46 12.30
N TYR A 608 -12.55 25.63 11.78
CA TYR A 608 -11.34 26.11 11.11
C TYR A 608 -11.57 26.60 9.68
N ALA A 609 -12.57 26.07 8.97
CA ALA A 609 -12.95 26.53 7.64
C ALA A 609 -13.60 27.93 7.67
N TRP A 610 -14.11 28.35 8.83
CA TRP A 610 -14.92 29.56 8.99
C TRP A 610 -14.26 30.87 8.52
N PRO A 611 -13.03 31.23 8.94
CA PRO A 611 -12.44 32.51 8.56
C PRO A 611 -12.31 32.65 7.05
N ALA A 612 -11.85 31.58 6.38
CA ALA A 612 -11.72 31.55 4.93
C ALA A 612 -13.08 31.62 4.22
N ALA A 613 -14.10 30.92 4.74
CA ALA A 613 -15.45 30.97 4.19
C ALA A 613 -16.10 32.37 4.34
N ARG A 614 -15.79 33.09 5.43
CA ARG A 614 -16.25 34.47 5.65
C ARG A 614 -15.58 35.45 4.69
N GLU A 615 -14.28 35.30 4.43
CA GLU A 615 -13.53 36.13 3.47
C GLU A 615 -14.08 36.01 2.04
N ARG A 616 -14.64 34.85 1.68
CA ARG A 616 -15.32 34.62 0.40
C ARG A 616 -16.80 35.03 0.37
N GLY A 617 -17.31 35.62 1.45
CA GLY A 617 -18.72 36.04 1.53
C GLY A 617 -19.74 34.89 1.55
N LEU A 618 -19.30 33.64 1.65
CA LEU A 618 -20.15 32.45 1.69
C LEU A 618 -20.97 32.38 2.98
N VAL A 619 -20.48 32.99 4.07
CA VAL A 619 -21.18 32.95 5.36
C VAL A 619 -21.11 34.26 6.14
N ARG A 620 -22.17 34.55 6.90
CA ARG A 620 -22.32 35.72 7.78
C ARG A 620 -22.46 35.26 9.24
N GLY A 621 -21.84 35.96 10.20
CA GLY A 621 -22.04 35.71 11.63
C GLY A 621 -20.75 35.63 12.47
N ASP A 622 -20.88 35.11 13.70
CA ASP A 622 -19.76 34.79 14.60
C ASP A 622 -19.33 33.32 14.41
N ARG A 623 -18.01 33.05 14.48
CA ARG A 623 -17.42 31.70 14.36
C ARG A 623 -18.01 30.69 15.34
N ARG A 624 -18.51 31.15 16.49
CA ARG A 624 -19.12 30.31 17.53
C ARG A 624 -20.44 29.68 17.06
N VAL A 625 -21.15 30.32 16.12
CA VAL A 625 -22.39 29.77 15.54
C VAL A 625 -22.09 28.45 14.83
N PHE A 626 -20.95 28.32 14.15
CA PHE A 626 -20.58 27.07 13.47
C PHE A 626 -20.09 25.96 14.41
N LEU A 627 -19.56 26.29 15.59
CA LEU A 627 -19.35 25.29 16.65
C LEU A 627 -20.67 24.75 17.16
N VAL A 628 -21.67 25.61 17.36
CA VAL A 628 -23.02 25.20 17.72
C VAL A 628 -23.66 24.40 16.60
N TRP A 629 -23.46 24.76 15.33
CA TRP A 629 -23.96 23.99 14.18
C TRP A 629 -23.28 22.63 14.08
N GLY A 630 -21.96 22.57 14.13
CA GLY A 630 -21.21 21.33 14.14
C GLY A 630 -21.61 20.42 15.30
N GLY A 631 -21.76 21.00 16.50
CA GLY A 631 -22.27 20.29 17.67
C GLY A 631 -23.72 19.81 17.51
N THR A 632 -24.59 20.60 16.88
CA THR A 632 -25.99 20.23 16.63
C THR A 632 -26.11 19.15 15.56
N ILE A 633 -25.26 19.17 14.52
CA ILE A 633 -25.15 18.11 13.52
C ILE A 633 -24.60 16.82 14.16
N ALA A 634 -23.63 16.92 15.07
CA ALA A 634 -23.12 15.75 15.80
C ALA A 634 -24.19 15.17 16.74
N LEU A 635 -24.93 16.02 17.45
CA LEU A 635 -26.03 15.61 18.33
C LEU A 635 -27.20 15.04 17.53
N GLY A 636 -27.52 15.66 16.39
CA GLY A 636 -28.51 15.17 15.43
C GLY A 636 -28.16 13.78 14.91
N PHE A 637 -26.90 13.58 14.51
CA PHE A 637 -26.39 12.28 14.10
C PHE A 637 -26.53 11.23 15.22
N ALA A 638 -26.14 11.58 16.45
CA ALA A 638 -26.25 10.69 17.60
C ALA A 638 -27.71 10.34 17.92
N ALA A 639 -28.61 11.32 17.89
CA ALA A 639 -30.05 11.12 18.12
C ALA A 639 -30.69 10.26 17.02
N GLY A 640 -30.34 10.50 15.75
CA GLY A 640 -30.80 9.69 14.63
C GLY A 640 -30.24 8.26 14.68
N THR A 641 -28.98 8.08 15.06
CA THR A 641 -28.37 6.76 15.25
C THR A 641 -29.03 6.01 16.41
N TYR A 642 -29.34 6.70 17.51
CA TYR A 642 -30.10 6.16 18.62
C TYR A 642 -31.51 5.70 18.19
N LEU A 643 -32.25 6.54 17.47
CA LEU A 643 -33.55 6.16 16.88
C LEU A 643 -33.44 4.94 15.95
N GLY A 644 -32.40 4.96 15.11
CA GLY A 644 -32.07 3.88 14.21
C GLY A 644 -31.85 2.56 14.94
N PHE A 645 -31.01 2.56 15.99
CA PHE A 645 -30.62 1.37 16.74
C PHE A 645 -31.77 0.78 17.57
N PHE A 646 -32.53 1.62 18.27
CA PHE A 646 -33.55 1.12 19.21
C PHE A 646 -34.90 0.81 18.58
N TRP A 647 -35.25 1.41 17.43
CA TRP A 647 -36.58 1.21 16.83
C TRP A 647 -36.51 0.76 15.37
N ILE A 648 -35.73 1.43 14.52
CA ILE A 648 -35.80 1.18 13.07
C ILE A 648 -35.12 -0.13 12.70
N ALA A 649 -33.90 -0.37 13.17
CA ALA A 649 -33.14 -1.58 12.85
C ALA A 649 -33.86 -2.86 13.30
N PRO A 650 -34.36 -2.97 14.55
CA PRO A 650 -35.15 -4.13 14.97
C PRO A 650 -36.40 -4.30 14.11
N SER A 651 -37.16 -3.23 13.86
CA SER A 651 -38.40 -3.32 13.06
C SER A 651 -38.17 -3.78 11.63
N VAL A 652 -37.12 -3.26 10.98
CA VAL A 652 -36.76 -3.65 9.60
C VAL A 652 -36.31 -5.10 9.55
N ILE A 653 -35.45 -5.51 10.48
CA ILE A 653 -34.94 -6.88 10.51
C ILE A 653 -36.06 -7.86 10.83
N SER A 654 -36.89 -7.60 11.83
CA SER A 654 -38.06 -8.44 12.16
C SER A 654 -39.01 -8.57 10.97
N TYR A 655 -39.25 -7.49 10.22
CA TYR A 655 -40.06 -7.56 9.01
C TYR A 655 -39.43 -8.46 7.93
N LEU A 656 -38.12 -8.31 7.68
CA LEU A 656 -37.40 -9.13 6.70
C LEU A 656 -37.39 -10.61 7.07
N VAL A 657 -37.22 -10.91 8.37
CA VAL A 657 -37.30 -12.29 8.88
C VAL A 657 -38.70 -12.85 8.66
N ALA A 658 -39.72 -12.12 9.12
CA ALA A 658 -41.11 -12.56 9.01
C ALA A 658 -41.54 -12.79 7.56
N ASP A 659 -41.09 -11.94 6.62
CA ASP A 659 -41.34 -12.11 5.20
C ASP A 659 -40.63 -13.34 4.62
N ALA A 660 -39.35 -13.58 4.97
CA ALA A 660 -38.62 -14.75 4.52
C ALA A 660 -39.25 -16.06 5.00
N LEU A 661 -39.62 -16.12 6.28
CA LEU A 661 -40.30 -17.27 6.89
C LEU A 661 -41.68 -17.52 6.25
N ALA A 662 -42.46 -16.46 6.01
CA ALA A 662 -43.75 -16.56 5.34
C ALA A 662 -43.64 -17.16 3.92
N ASN A 663 -42.48 -17.01 3.28
CA ASN A 663 -42.17 -17.55 1.96
C ASN A 663 -41.41 -18.89 2.00
N GLN A 664 -41.34 -19.56 3.15
CA GLN A 664 -40.62 -20.84 3.34
C GLN A 664 -39.14 -20.78 2.92
N MET A 665 -38.49 -19.64 3.15
CA MET A 665 -37.07 -19.47 2.89
C MET A 665 -36.26 -19.74 4.16
N GLU A 666 -35.19 -20.53 4.03
CA GLU A 666 -34.21 -20.75 5.09
C GLU A 666 -33.41 -19.46 5.33
N VAL A 667 -33.42 -18.97 6.57
CA VAL A 667 -32.81 -17.68 6.93
C VAL A 667 -31.41 -17.91 7.48
N SER A 668 -30.39 -17.57 6.68
CA SER A 668 -28.99 -17.51 7.15
C SER A 668 -28.43 -16.09 7.02
N TYR A 669 -27.85 -15.56 8.12
CA TYR A 669 -27.27 -14.23 8.14
C TYR A 669 -25.75 -14.28 7.98
N ARG A 670 -25.26 -13.79 6.84
CA ARG A 670 -23.82 -13.46 6.69
C ARG A 670 -23.51 -12.21 7.50
N ILE A 671 -22.47 -12.26 8.34
CA ILE A 671 -22.00 -11.13 9.16
C ILE A 671 -21.90 -9.82 8.39
N LYS A 672 -21.19 -9.75 7.25
CA LYS A 672 -21.07 -8.51 6.48
C LYS A 672 -22.41 -7.97 6.06
N SER A 673 -23.32 -8.82 5.59
CA SER A 673 -24.65 -8.36 5.16
C SER A 673 -25.47 -7.90 6.35
N PHE A 674 -25.44 -8.64 7.46
CA PHE A 674 -26.16 -8.32 8.68
C PHE A 674 -25.65 -7.05 9.35
N PHE A 675 -24.34 -6.95 9.61
CA PHE A 675 -23.74 -5.76 10.19
C PHE A 675 -23.89 -4.52 9.30
N TRP A 676 -23.82 -4.66 7.96
CA TRP A 676 -24.12 -3.53 7.08
C TRP A 676 -25.59 -3.15 7.11
N LEU A 677 -26.50 -4.11 7.17
CA LEU A 677 -27.92 -3.84 7.36
C LEU A 677 -28.15 -3.06 8.66
N VAL A 678 -27.54 -3.50 9.76
CA VAL A 678 -27.57 -2.78 11.05
C VAL A 678 -26.95 -1.38 10.89
N ILE A 679 -25.76 -1.22 10.31
CA ILE A 679 -25.16 0.10 10.07
C ILE A 679 -26.08 1.01 9.26
N TYR A 680 -26.65 0.52 8.15
CA TYR A 680 -27.52 1.32 7.29
C TYR A 680 -28.79 1.73 8.00
N THR A 681 -29.36 0.84 8.82
CA THR A 681 -30.57 1.10 9.62
C THR A 681 -30.30 1.88 10.91
N THR A 682 -29.03 2.10 11.28
CA THR A 682 -28.63 2.85 12.48
C THR A 682 -27.90 4.15 12.11
N VAL A 683 -26.62 4.05 11.75
CA VAL A 683 -25.77 5.16 11.29
C VAL A 683 -26.35 5.85 10.06
N GLY A 684 -26.91 5.09 9.11
CA GLY A 684 -27.57 5.65 7.93
C GLY A 684 -28.77 6.53 8.31
N ILE A 685 -29.56 6.12 9.31
CA ILE A 685 -30.63 6.94 9.88
C ILE A 685 -30.06 8.19 10.57
N GLY A 686 -28.92 8.07 11.26
CA GLY A 686 -28.19 9.22 11.80
C GLY A 686 -27.89 10.28 10.74
N PHE A 687 -27.39 9.87 9.58
CA PHE A 687 -27.16 10.78 8.45
C PHE A 687 -28.45 11.36 7.86
N LEU A 688 -29.50 10.54 7.73
CA LEU A 688 -30.81 11.02 7.23
C LEU A 688 -31.45 12.03 8.20
N PHE A 689 -31.35 11.82 9.50
CA PHE A 689 -31.85 12.75 10.52
C PHE A 689 -31.11 14.10 10.44
N ASN A 690 -29.83 14.10 10.08
CA ASN A 690 -29.07 15.33 9.88
C ASN A 690 -29.57 16.19 8.74
N ILE A 691 -30.33 15.65 7.78
CA ILE A 691 -31.01 16.47 6.76
C ILE A 691 -32.02 17.40 7.43
N ILE A 692 -32.82 16.86 8.36
CA ILE A 692 -33.81 17.63 9.13
C ILE A 692 -33.11 18.69 9.98
N VAL A 693 -32.03 18.30 10.67
CA VAL A 693 -31.25 19.22 11.51
C VAL A 693 -30.62 20.33 10.68
N THR A 694 -30.03 20.00 9.53
CA THR A 694 -29.40 20.99 8.64
C THR A 694 -30.42 21.95 8.07
N MET A 695 -31.60 21.47 7.67
CA MET A 695 -32.71 22.33 7.23
C MET A 695 -33.14 23.31 8.34
N ALA A 696 -33.26 22.82 9.59
CA ALA A 696 -33.55 23.66 10.74
C ALA A 696 -32.46 24.72 10.97
N LEU A 697 -31.19 24.32 10.90
CA LEU A 697 -30.05 25.23 11.06
C LEU A 697 -30.02 26.29 9.94
N PHE A 698 -30.20 25.89 8.68
CA PHE A 698 -30.26 26.84 7.55
C PHE A 698 -31.36 27.88 7.70
N HIS A 699 -32.51 27.48 8.26
CA HIS A 699 -33.58 28.42 8.56
C HIS A 699 -33.22 29.35 9.71
N VAL A 700 -32.74 28.82 10.84
CA VAL A 700 -32.36 29.60 12.03
C VAL A 700 -31.17 30.53 11.74
N GLY A 701 -30.23 30.11 10.91
CA GLY A 701 -29.08 30.91 10.47
C GLY A 701 -29.38 31.93 9.38
N GLY A 702 -30.63 31.99 8.88
CA GLY A 702 -31.01 32.93 7.83
C GLY A 702 -30.35 32.67 6.48
N ILE A 703 -29.81 31.47 6.23
CA ILE A 703 -29.21 31.11 4.94
C ILE A 703 -30.32 30.79 3.93
N VAL A 704 -31.25 29.91 4.31
CA VAL A 704 -32.39 29.53 3.47
C VAL A 704 -33.65 29.50 4.33
N SER A 705 -34.70 30.24 3.95
CA SER A 705 -35.94 30.27 4.72
C SER A 705 -36.81 29.04 4.46
N TYR A 706 -37.60 28.62 5.46
CA TYR A 706 -38.57 27.53 5.35
C TYR A 706 -39.48 27.69 4.11
N ARG A 707 -40.01 28.90 3.86
CA ARG A 707 -40.88 29.17 2.70
C ARG A 707 -40.16 28.92 1.37
N THR A 708 -38.88 29.20 1.31
CA THR A 708 -38.05 28.96 0.13
C THR A 708 -37.85 27.47 -0.11
N MET A 709 -37.50 26.73 0.96
CA MET A 709 -37.35 25.26 0.90
C MET A 709 -38.66 24.59 0.50
N LEU A 710 -39.79 25.05 1.05
CA LEU A 710 -41.11 24.57 0.70
C LEU A 710 -41.43 24.89 -0.76
N ARG A 711 -41.27 26.13 -1.24
CA ARG A 711 -41.60 26.48 -2.64
C ARG A 711 -40.77 25.69 -3.66
N ARG A 712 -39.53 25.34 -3.31
CA ARG A 712 -38.58 24.62 -4.16
C ARG A 712 -38.46 23.13 -3.84
N TRP A 713 -39.43 22.54 -3.15
CA TRP A 713 -39.38 21.12 -2.78
C TRP A 713 -39.26 20.18 -4.00
N ARG A 714 -39.95 20.50 -5.11
CA ARG A 714 -39.93 19.67 -6.33
C ARG A 714 -38.54 19.65 -7.00
N PRO A 715 -37.89 20.79 -7.31
CA PRO A 715 -36.51 20.78 -7.82
C PRO A 715 -35.53 20.04 -6.90
N VAL A 716 -35.66 20.18 -5.58
CA VAL A 716 -34.76 19.49 -4.64
C VAL A 716 -34.94 17.97 -4.71
N VAL A 717 -36.18 17.48 -4.73
CA VAL A 717 -36.44 16.04 -4.88
C VAL A 717 -35.91 15.52 -6.22
N VAL A 718 -36.13 16.25 -7.32
CA VAL A 718 -35.55 15.89 -8.63
C VAL A 718 -34.02 15.84 -8.54
N GLY A 719 -33.40 16.83 -7.90
CA GLY A 719 -31.95 16.87 -7.68
C GLY A 719 -31.43 15.67 -6.87
N ILE A 720 -32.14 15.25 -5.82
CA ILE A 720 -31.82 14.04 -5.04
C ILE A 720 -31.82 12.81 -5.96
N PHE A 721 -32.85 12.65 -6.79
CA PHE A 721 -32.94 11.53 -7.73
C PHE A 721 -31.84 11.59 -8.80
N THR A 722 -31.52 12.78 -9.32
CA THR A 722 -30.42 12.97 -10.27
C THR A 722 -29.08 12.59 -9.67
N VAL A 723 -28.76 13.07 -8.47
CA VAL A 723 -27.51 12.73 -7.77
C VAL A 723 -27.45 11.23 -7.47
N ALA A 724 -28.54 10.63 -7.00
CA ALA A 724 -28.61 9.18 -6.77
C ALA A 724 -28.43 8.37 -8.06
N ALA A 725 -28.94 8.85 -9.20
CA ALA A 725 -28.75 8.19 -10.49
C ALA A 725 -27.27 8.14 -10.89
N PHE A 726 -26.53 9.25 -10.70
CA PHE A 726 -25.09 9.29 -10.97
C PHE A 726 -24.27 8.48 -9.97
N ALA A 727 -24.66 8.50 -8.70
CA ALA A 727 -23.94 7.79 -7.64
C ALA A 727 -24.20 6.27 -7.62
N SER A 728 -25.19 5.77 -8.37
CA SER A 728 -25.67 4.38 -8.30
C SER A 728 -25.31 3.57 -9.56
N PRO A 729 -24.13 2.93 -9.62
CA PRO A 729 -23.65 2.25 -10.82
C PRO A 729 -24.40 0.94 -11.17
N LYS A 730 -25.35 0.49 -10.35
CA LYS A 730 -25.96 -0.86 -10.44
C LYS A 730 -27.42 -0.87 -10.93
N GLY A 731 -27.93 0.24 -11.46
CA GLY A 731 -29.26 0.32 -12.10
C GLY A 731 -30.32 1.08 -11.29
N ILE A 732 -31.55 1.07 -11.81
CA ILE A 732 -32.66 1.91 -11.32
C ILE A 732 -33.08 1.55 -9.88
N LEU A 733 -33.02 0.27 -9.52
CA LEU A 733 -33.43 -0.21 -8.19
C LEU A 733 -32.55 0.38 -7.08
N THR A 734 -31.22 0.38 -7.27
CA THR A 734 -30.28 0.96 -6.30
C THR A 734 -30.34 2.48 -6.28
N MET A 735 -30.73 3.11 -7.39
CA MET A 735 -31.06 4.55 -7.42
C MET A 735 -32.27 4.85 -6.54
N PHE A 736 -33.38 4.10 -6.67
CA PHE A 736 -34.58 4.31 -5.86
C PHE A 736 -34.34 4.02 -4.37
N LEU A 737 -33.59 2.97 -4.06
CA LEU A 737 -33.24 2.61 -2.69
C LEU A 737 -32.49 3.75 -1.97
N MET A 738 -31.69 4.52 -2.70
CA MET A 738 -30.96 5.67 -2.16
C MET A 738 -31.82 6.94 -2.15
N ALA A 739 -32.51 7.24 -3.25
CA ALA A 739 -33.22 8.51 -3.44
C ALA A 739 -34.50 8.63 -2.60
N ILE A 740 -35.26 7.54 -2.43
CA ILE A 740 -36.55 7.58 -1.72
C ILE A 740 -36.35 7.95 -0.23
N PRO A 741 -35.47 7.29 0.55
CA PRO A 741 -35.25 7.67 1.94
C PRO A 741 -34.82 9.13 2.11
N LEU A 742 -33.94 9.62 1.22
CA LEU A 742 -33.48 11.02 1.19
C LEU A 742 -34.62 12.01 0.92
N ALA A 743 -35.44 11.72 -0.10
CA ALA A 743 -36.58 12.58 -0.45
C ALA A 743 -37.64 12.58 0.66
N VAL A 744 -37.94 11.43 1.25
CA VAL A 744 -38.88 11.30 2.37
C VAL A 744 -38.37 12.08 3.59
N THR A 745 -37.09 11.99 3.94
CA THR A 745 -36.53 12.75 5.06
C THR A 745 -36.49 14.25 4.80
N TYR A 746 -36.24 14.70 3.58
CA TYR A 746 -36.38 16.11 3.23
C TYR A 746 -37.83 16.60 3.43
N MET A 747 -38.82 15.81 2.99
CA MET A 747 -40.23 16.13 3.19
C MET A 747 -40.63 16.13 4.67
N LEU A 748 -40.13 15.18 5.46
CA LEU A 748 -40.28 15.18 6.92
C LEU A 748 -39.61 16.42 7.54
N GLY A 749 -38.45 16.84 7.04
CA GLY A 749 -37.78 18.06 7.48
C GLY A 749 -38.62 19.31 7.25
N LEU A 750 -39.34 19.40 6.13
CA LEU A 750 -40.30 20.47 5.88
C LEU A 750 -41.48 20.42 6.86
N ALA A 751 -41.99 19.24 7.19
CA ALA A 751 -43.07 19.08 8.16
C ALA A 751 -42.63 19.47 9.58
N VAL A 752 -41.43 19.06 10.00
CA VAL A 752 -40.83 19.45 11.28
C VAL A 752 -40.63 20.97 11.36
N LEU A 753 -40.06 21.57 10.29
CA LEU A 753 -39.91 23.02 10.19
C LEU A 753 -41.25 23.76 10.22
N TYR A 754 -42.29 23.22 9.57
CA TYR A 754 -43.63 23.82 9.62
C TYR A 754 -44.13 23.93 11.06
N VAL A 755 -43.97 22.87 11.84
CA VAL A 755 -44.35 22.84 13.26
C VAL A 755 -43.50 23.80 14.08
N LEU A 756 -42.17 23.74 13.93
CA LEU A 756 -41.23 24.57 14.69
C LEU A 756 -41.39 26.08 14.43
N THR A 757 -41.76 26.46 13.20
CA THR A 757 -41.86 27.87 12.77
C THR A 757 -43.29 28.40 12.79
N GLY A 758 -44.28 27.58 13.15
CA GLY A 758 -45.71 27.91 13.07
C GLY A 758 -46.14 28.32 11.65
N GLY A 759 -45.63 27.61 10.63
CA GLY A 759 -45.85 27.94 9.21
C GLY A 759 -45.02 29.13 8.72
N GLY A 760 -43.84 29.36 9.30
CA GLY A 760 -42.96 30.49 8.98
C GLY A 760 -43.44 31.83 9.56
N ARG A 761 -44.10 31.81 10.72
CA ARG A 761 -44.58 32.99 11.48
C ARG A 761 -43.70 33.30 12.68
N PHE A 762 -42.98 32.31 13.21
CA PHE A 762 -42.06 32.44 14.35
C PHE A 762 -40.63 32.11 13.91
N PHE A 763 -39.66 32.80 14.52
CA PHE A 763 -38.21 32.71 14.26
C PHE A 763 -37.77 33.12 12.82
N GLY A 764 -37.49 34.42 12.63
CA GLY A 764 -36.45 34.86 11.69
C GLY A 764 -36.72 34.73 10.18
N GLY A 765 -37.83 35.29 9.69
CA GLY A 765 -38.08 35.49 8.24
C GLY A 765 -38.33 36.95 7.89
N GLY A 766 -37.37 37.84 8.13
CA GLY A 766 -37.44 39.24 7.69
C GLY A 766 -37.02 39.40 6.23
N GLY A 767 -37.94 39.89 5.39
CA GLY A 767 -37.72 40.31 3.99
C GLY A 767 -38.78 39.68 3.05
N SER A 768 -39.72 40.40 2.44
CA SER A 768 -39.73 41.79 1.96
C SER A 768 -40.96 42.60 2.37
N THR A 769 -40.68 43.84 2.77
CA THR A 769 -41.54 45.01 2.73
C THR A 769 -42.01 45.29 1.30
N SER A 770 -43.23 45.81 1.20
CA SER A 770 -43.88 46.37 0.02
C SER A 770 -42.96 47.28 -0.81
N ALA A 771 -42.79 46.99 -2.10
CA ALA A 771 -42.24 47.93 -3.07
C ALA A 771 -43.22 49.12 -3.25
N PRO A 772 -42.74 50.37 -3.40
CA PRO A 772 -43.59 51.50 -3.75
C PRO A 772 -44.00 51.43 -5.24
N GLU A 773 -45.24 51.80 -5.52
CA GLU A 773 -45.78 51.88 -6.89
C GLU A 773 -44.91 52.79 -7.79
N PRO A 774 -44.71 52.44 -9.07
CA PRO A 774 -44.08 53.35 -10.02
C PRO A 774 -45.08 54.42 -10.43
N VAL A 775 -44.73 55.68 -10.15
CA VAL A 775 -45.41 56.87 -10.67
C VAL A 775 -45.18 56.92 -12.18
N GLU A 776 -46.28 56.86 -12.95
CA GLU A 776 -46.30 57.18 -14.37
C GLU A 776 -45.83 58.62 -14.57
N HIS A 777 -44.73 58.80 -15.30
CA HIS A 777 -44.42 60.05 -15.97
C HIS A 777 -44.70 59.87 -17.46
N GLU A 778 -45.85 60.38 -17.89
CA GLU A 778 -46.11 60.76 -19.26
C GLU A 778 -45.14 61.87 -19.67
N THR A 779 -44.47 61.71 -20.81
CA THR A 779 -44.00 62.82 -21.63
C THR A 779 -44.37 62.53 -23.08
N GLY A 780 -45.28 63.35 -23.61
CA GLY A 780 -45.18 63.80 -25.00
C GLY A 780 -44.13 64.89 -25.13
#